data_AF-J0JZQ8-F1
#
_entry.id   AF-J0JZQ8-F1
#
_cell.length_a   1.000
_cell.length_b   1.000
_cell.length_c   1.000
_cell.angle_alpha   90.00
_cell.angle_beta   90.00
_cell.angle_gamma   90.00
#
_symmetry.space_group_name_H-M   'P 1'
#
loop_
_entity.id
_entity.type
_entity.pdbx_description
1 polymer ?
#
loop_
_entity_poly.entity_id
_entity_poly.type
_entity_poly.pdbx_seq_one_letter_code
_entity_poly.pdbx_strand_id
1 'polypeptide(L)'
;MQALEDKSLDLSQALNQAIEKLPKGVYQYHKTTLKTDALIIDTNNERYQEAQKLIKNVERGELVKWDNLYCQLEQNNERGIFLKPTKINSKVQDSRLKAYFKIKDALNDLTSAELNPLSSDLELESKRAKLNLVYDGFVKKFGYLNENRNRKDIKQDLYGAKVLGLEKDFEKEITPRSAKMQNIEPRQAQAKKAQIFFERTLNPKKELIITNAKEALIASINQKGCLDLHFIRDHFTTQSLETTIKELLEQKLIYKDHKDNGGYILANDYLSANVKRKLKEVKEAINQGVEGLEANVKDLELIIPKDLKATEIMANINSPWIPTQYLEEFLIELSANHYEKQYGDKMTDYQLGNLKEDIKVEHLSGAYEVFARSNELNELYGIRHKDKPHSYKAPFESLLNKVLNNKDLSVKYAQVDPNDPKKEIFISDEEQSNLARQKAEELKEAFKDWIYKDYARRTHLEQIYNDTFNNSVLKTYDGSQLELEGFNHNVKLRPHQKNAIFRTIQDRAVCLDHQVGAGKTLCAIASCMEQKRMGLVNKTLIAVPNHLTKQWGDEFYKAYPNANVLVVDSKDTTEKERELLFNQIANNNYDAVIIAHTHLELLSNPRGIIEELKEEELVNAEKNFERQELAYQNNPRETKKPNERAFKNKLDKIRAKYDAILEKQGSHIDISQMGIDNLIVDEAHLFKNLAFETSMEKIAGLGNQQGSNRARDLFIKTRYLHQNDKKIMFLTGTPIANSLSEMYHLQRYLTPDVLKEEG
;
A
#
# COMPACT_ATOMS: atom_id res chain seq x y z
N MET A 1 26.05 -31.83 21.03
CA MET A 1 25.00 -31.39 21.97
C MET A 1 24.80 -32.38 23.14
N GLN A 2 25.81 -33.14 23.55
CA GLN A 2 25.78 -34.00 24.76
C GLN A 2 27.00 -33.74 25.68
N ALA A 3 27.63 -32.57 25.55
CA ALA A 3 28.87 -32.21 26.27
C ALA A 3 28.75 -30.86 27.01
N LEU A 4 27.53 -30.39 27.31
CA LEU A 4 27.29 -29.10 27.95
C LEU A 4 26.83 -29.20 29.42
N GLU A 5 26.84 -30.41 30.02
CA GLU A 5 26.41 -30.59 31.43
C GLU A 5 27.50 -31.07 32.40
N ASP A 6 28.73 -31.35 31.93
CA ASP A 6 29.82 -31.76 32.82
C ASP A 6 30.80 -30.62 33.12
N LYS A 7 30.68 -30.03 34.31
CA LYS A 7 31.55 -28.94 34.80
C LYS A 7 32.98 -29.40 35.15
N SER A 8 33.27 -30.70 35.09
CA SER A 8 34.61 -31.25 35.34
C SER A 8 35.45 -31.42 34.06
N LEU A 9 34.87 -31.16 32.90
CA LEU A 9 35.53 -31.37 31.61
C LEU A 9 36.38 -30.14 31.23
N ASP A 10 37.71 -30.26 31.27
CA ASP A 10 38.61 -29.26 30.68
C ASP A 10 38.45 -29.29 29.16
N LEU A 11 37.70 -28.31 28.65
CA LEU A 11 37.36 -28.18 27.24
C LEU A 11 38.60 -28.11 26.35
N SER A 12 39.68 -27.49 26.82
CA SER A 12 40.93 -27.38 26.08
C SER A 12 41.60 -28.74 25.92
N GLN A 13 41.59 -29.55 26.99
CA GLN A 13 42.19 -30.87 26.97
C GLN A 13 41.39 -31.84 26.09
N ALA A 14 40.06 -31.77 26.16
CA ALA A 14 39.16 -32.55 25.31
C ALA A 14 39.27 -32.18 23.82
N LEU A 15 39.38 -30.88 23.50
CA LEU A 15 39.61 -30.40 22.13
C LEU A 15 40.95 -30.87 21.57
N ASN A 16 42.02 -30.81 22.36
CA ASN A 16 43.33 -31.27 21.93
C ASN A 16 43.34 -32.78 21.62
N GLN A 17 42.72 -33.60 22.48
CA GLN A 17 42.58 -35.04 22.20
C GLN A 17 41.70 -35.33 20.97
N ALA A 18 40.66 -34.52 20.73
CA ALA A 18 39.83 -34.64 19.54
C ALA A 18 40.60 -34.27 18.26
N ILE A 19 41.41 -33.20 18.31
CA ILE A 19 42.26 -32.76 17.20
C ILE A 19 43.35 -33.81 16.88
N GLU A 20 43.95 -34.44 17.89
CA GLU A 20 44.93 -35.53 17.67
C GLU A 20 44.34 -36.77 17.00
N LYS A 21 43.03 -37.02 17.21
CA LYS A 21 42.30 -38.15 16.59
C LYS A 21 41.83 -37.84 15.16
N LEU A 22 41.94 -36.60 14.69
CA LEU A 22 41.59 -36.27 13.31
C LEU A 22 42.62 -36.89 12.34
N PRO A 23 42.16 -37.51 11.25
CA PRO A 23 43.07 -38.09 10.26
C PRO A 23 43.96 -37.01 9.64
N LYS A 24 45.27 -37.16 9.81
CA LYS A 24 46.27 -36.24 9.24
C LYS A 24 46.33 -36.41 7.73
N GLY A 25 46.28 -35.30 6.99
CA GLY A 25 46.45 -35.28 5.53
C GLY A 25 45.17 -35.41 4.69
N VAL A 26 43.98 -35.36 5.29
CA VAL A 26 42.70 -35.41 4.54
C VAL A 26 42.32 -34.05 3.93
N TYR A 27 42.75 -32.94 4.54
CA TYR A 27 42.44 -31.60 4.07
C TYR A 27 43.59 -31.05 3.22
N GLN A 28 43.44 -31.05 1.90
CA GLN A 28 44.22 -30.17 1.04
C GLN A 28 43.65 -28.77 1.17
N TYR A 29 44.41 -27.85 1.77
CA TYR A 29 44.04 -26.44 1.82
C TYR A 29 43.82 -25.92 0.39
N HIS A 30 42.56 -25.79 -0.01
CA HIS A 30 42.18 -24.98 -1.16
C HIS A 30 42.06 -23.54 -0.68
N LYS A 31 43.08 -22.73 -0.98
CA LYS A 31 42.99 -21.27 -0.85
C LYS A 31 41.78 -20.82 -1.65
N THR A 32 40.69 -20.47 -0.96
CA THR A 32 39.49 -19.97 -1.62
C THR A 32 39.87 -18.66 -2.29
N THR A 33 40.14 -18.68 -3.59
CA THR A 33 40.33 -17.47 -4.37
C THR A 33 38.97 -16.84 -4.55
N LEU A 34 38.64 -15.90 -3.65
CA LEU A 34 37.52 -14.99 -3.85
C LEU A 34 37.78 -14.26 -5.17
N LYS A 35 36.93 -14.49 -6.18
CA LYS A 35 36.90 -13.65 -7.38
C LYS A 35 36.29 -12.30 -6.98
N THR A 36 37.09 -11.45 -6.37
CA THR A 36 36.71 -10.08 -6.04
C THR A 36 37.73 -9.11 -6.62
N ASP A 37 37.23 -8.00 -7.16
CA ASP A 37 38.04 -6.88 -7.63
C ASP A 37 38.46 -5.96 -6.45
N ALA A 38 38.03 -6.28 -5.22
CA ALA A 38 38.36 -5.54 -4.02
C ALA A 38 39.78 -5.86 -3.52
N LEU A 39 40.48 -4.83 -3.07
CA LEU A 39 41.71 -4.94 -2.30
C LEU A 39 41.35 -5.49 -0.90
N ILE A 40 41.88 -6.67 -0.57
CA ILE A 40 41.67 -7.32 0.72
C ILE A 40 42.87 -7.02 1.63
N ILE A 41 42.62 -6.34 2.75
CA ILE A 41 43.62 -6.10 3.79
C ILE A 41 43.31 -7.09 4.92
N ASP A 42 44.06 -8.20 4.93
CA ASP A 42 43.95 -9.27 5.93
C ASP A 42 44.28 -8.76 7.34
N THR A 43 43.69 -9.35 8.37
CA THR A 43 43.99 -9.07 9.78
C THR A 43 45.47 -9.24 10.15
N ASN A 44 46.19 -10.09 9.42
CA ASN A 44 47.63 -10.34 9.60
C ASN A 44 48.52 -9.37 8.80
N ASN A 45 47.94 -8.44 8.04
CA ASN A 45 48.70 -7.45 7.29
C ASN A 45 49.32 -6.40 8.24
N GLU A 46 50.59 -6.06 8.05
CA GLU A 46 51.29 -5.05 8.88
C GLU A 46 50.57 -3.69 8.91
N ARG A 47 49.87 -3.34 7.82
CA ARG A 47 49.10 -2.09 7.69
C ARG A 47 47.62 -2.25 8.03
N TYR A 48 47.20 -3.40 8.57
CA TYR A 48 45.82 -3.63 8.99
C TYR A 48 45.37 -2.62 10.05
N GLN A 49 46.22 -2.32 11.03
CA GLN A 49 45.95 -1.33 12.06
C GLN A 49 45.77 0.09 11.48
N GLU A 50 46.52 0.45 10.44
CA GLU A 50 46.35 1.71 9.73
C GLU A 50 45.01 1.75 8.98
N ALA A 51 44.66 0.67 8.29
CA ALA A 51 43.39 0.53 7.58
C ALA A 51 42.21 0.59 8.54
N GLN A 52 42.29 -0.12 9.67
CA GLN A 52 41.25 -0.17 10.70
C GLN A 52 41.01 1.20 11.34
N LYS A 53 42.07 2.01 11.53
CA LYS A 53 41.94 3.41 11.97
C LYS A 53 41.27 4.28 10.91
N LEU A 54 41.64 4.10 9.63
CA LEU A 54 41.04 4.84 8.52
C LEU A 54 39.54 4.59 8.40
N ILE A 55 39.11 3.33 8.57
CA ILE A 55 37.70 2.95 8.38
C ILE A 55 36.86 2.98 9.66
N LYS A 56 37.42 3.43 10.80
CA LYS A 56 36.78 3.33 12.12
C LYS A 56 35.38 3.94 12.16
N ASN A 57 35.18 5.05 11.44
CA ASN A 57 33.91 5.77 11.35
C ASN A 57 33.39 5.84 9.91
N VAL A 58 33.77 4.87 9.07
CA VAL A 58 33.44 4.84 7.65
C VAL A 58 32.36 3.79 7.42
N GLU A 59 31.30 4.19 6.73
CA GLU A 59 30.21 3.28 6.40
C GLU A 59 30.46 2.52 5.10
N ARG A 60 29.79 1.38 4.93
CA ARG A 60 29.85 0.62 3.68
C ARG A 60 29.37 1.50 2.51
N GLY A 61 30.15 1.52 1.43
CA GLY A 61 29.92 2.34 0.25
C GLY A 61 30.51 3.75 0.33
N GLU A 62 31.01 4.18 1.49
CA GLU A 62 31.71 5.45 1.61
C GLU A 62 33.08 5.39 0.93
N LEU A 63 33.45 6.47 0.25
CA LEU A 63 34.71 6.59 -0.45
C LEU A 63 35.80 6.97 0.55
N VAL A 64 36.92 6.25 0.52
CA VAL A 64 38.12 6.52 1.32
C VAL A 64 39.35 6.53 0.44
N LYS A 65 40.42 7.19 0.89
CA LYS A 65 41.71 7.15 0.21
C LYS A 65 42.65 6.18 0.92
N TRP A 66 43.05 5.11 0.22
CA TRP A 66 44.00 4.11 0.71
C TRP A 66 45.14 3.91 -0.30
N ASP A 67 46.37 4.09 0.15
CA ASP A 67 47.60 3.84 -0.64
C ASP A 67 47.59 4.48 -2.05
N ASN A 68 47.19 5.74 -2.13
CA ASN A 68 46.99 6.53 -3.35
C ASN A 68 45.83 6.13 -4.26
N LEU A 69 45.08 5.08 -3.93
CA LEU A 69 43.82 4.72 -4.56
C LEU A 69 42.65 5.30 -3.77
N TYR A 70 41.56 5.58 -4.48
CA TYR A 70 40.29 5.89 -3.84
C TYR A 70 39.45 4.64 -3.92
N CYS A 71 38.98 4.18 -2.77
CA CYS A 71 38.30 2.92 -2.64
C CYS A 71 36.97 3.10 -1.93
N GLN A 72 35.98 2.31 -2.28
CA GLN A 72 34.76 2.19 -1.50
C GLN A 72 34.93 1.07 -0.48
N LEU A 73 34.50 1.31 0.76
CA LEU A 73 34.43 0.23 1.75
C LEU A 73 33.32 -0.75 1.34
N GLU A 74 33.66 -1.99 0.99
CA GLU A 74 32.66 -3.01 0.66
C GLU A 74 32.27 -3.85 1.87
N GLN A 75 33.26 -4.29 2.65
CA GLN A 75 33.04 -5.15 3.83
C GLN A 75 34.16 -4.94 4.85
N ASN A 76 33.83 -5.16 6.12
CA ASN A 76 34.78 -5.27 7.22
C ASN A 76 34.32 -6.44 8.10
N ASN A 77 35.08 -7.53 8.12
CA ASN A 77 34.74 -8.75 8.85
C ASN A 77 36.00 -9.47 9.36
N GLU A 78 35.82 -10.64 9.96
CA GLU A 78 36.91 -11.46 10.51
C GLU A 78 37.99 -11.85 9.49
N ARG A 79 37.70 -11.80 8.18
CA ARG A 79 38.67 -12.07 7.10
C ARG A 79 39.50 -10.84 6.71
N GLY A 80 39.14 -9.66 7.19
CA GLY A 80 39.82 -8.41 6.91
C GLY A 80 38.93 -7.34 6.29
N ILE A 81 39.57 -6.28 5.78
CA ILE A 81 38.91 -5.10 5.21
C ILE A 81 38.91 -5.21 3.69
N PHE A 82 37.74 -5.04 3.08
CA PHE A 82 37.53 -5.13 1.64
C PHE A 82 37.31 -3.73 1.06
N LEU A 83 38.26 -3.27 0.26
CA LEU A 83 38.26 -1.94 -0.36
C LEU A 83 38.16 -2.07 -1.88
N LYS A 84 37.05 -1.65 -2.48
CA LYS A 84 36.88 -1.68 -3.94
C LYS A 84 37.53 -0.45 -4.59
N PRO A 85 38.57 -0.60 -5.43
CA PRO A 85 39.20 0.54 -6.09
C PRO A 85 38.25 1.20 -7.10
N THR A 86 38.23 2.53 -7.11
CA THR A 86 37.57 3.32 -8.16
C THR A 86 38.55 3.63 -9.29
N LYS A 87 38.05 3.63 -10.53
CA LYS A 87 38.86 3.95 -11.71
C LYS A 87 39.10 5.46 -11.76
N ILE A 88 40.32 5.89 -11.46
CA ILE A 88 40.76 7.28 -11.60
C ILE A 88 41.63 7.43 -12.82
N ASN A 89 41.25 8.35 -13.70
CA ASN A 89 41.86 8.48 -15.01
C ASN A 89 42.73 9.76 -15.14
N SER A 90 42.77 10.66 -14.15
CA SER A 90 43.54 11.91 -14.26
C SER A 90 43.97 12.56 -12.93
N LYS A 91 45.06 13.33 -12.95
CA LYS A 91 45.51 14.19 -11.82
C LYS A 91 44.48 15.25 -11.41
N VAL A 92 43.67 15.70 -12.37
CA VAL A 92 42.58 16.66 -12.13
C VAL A 92 41.47 16.02 -11.29
N GLN A 93 41.13 14.76 -11.58
CA GLN A 93 40.15 13.98 -10.82
C GLN A 93 40.62 13.73 -9.38
N ASP A 94 41.90 13.36 -9.16
CA ASP A 94 42.48 13.26 -7.80
C ASP A 94 42.40 14.59 -7.03
N SER A 95 42.74 15.70 -7.69
CA SER A 95 42.67 17.03 -7.07
C SER A 95 41.23 17.43 -6.70
N ARG A 96 40.25 17.02 -7.52
CA ARG A 96 38.82 17.26 -7.30
C ARG A 96 38.29 16.44 -6.13
N LEU A 97 38.60 15.14 -6.09
CA LEU A 97 38.20 14.26 -4.99
C LEU A 97 38.81 14.73 -3.65
N LYS A 98 40.08 15.16 -3.62
CA LYS A 98 40.68 15.79 -2.42
C LYS A 98 39.90 17.01 -1.93
N ALA A 99 39.42 17.86 -2.84
CA ALA A 99 38.63 19.03 -2.48
C ALA A 99 37.22 18.64 -2.02
N TYR A 100 36.62 17.62 -2.66
CA TYR A 100 35.36 17.02 -2.23
C TYR A 100 35.42 16.50 -0.80
N PHE A 101 36.45 15.75 -0.41
CA PHE A 101 36.61 15.25 0.96
C PHE A 101 36.58 16.38 1.99
N LYS A 102 37.24 17.51 1.71
CA LYS A 102 37.21 18.67 2.61
C LYS A 102 35.81 19.24 2.79
N ILE A 103 34.99 19.25 1.73
CA ILE A 103 33.59 19.68 1.81
C ILE A 103 32.79 18.67 2.62
N LYS A 104 32.94 17.36 2.33
CA LYS A 104 32.25 16.29 3.05
C LYS A 104 32.52 16.37 4.55
N ASP A 105 33.80 16.48 4.93
CA ASP A 105 34.23 16.55 6.33
C ASP A 105 33.68 17.82 7.01
N ALA A 106 33.82 18.99 6.37
CA ALA A 106 33.31 20.24 6.93
C ALA A 106 31.77 20.24 7.05
N LEU A 107 31.07 19.62 6.10
CA LEU A 107 29.63 19.47 6.14
C LEU A 107 29.21 18.57 7.29
N ASN A 108 29.83 17.39 7.43
CA ASN A 108 29.53 16.46 8.52
C ASN A 108 29.86 17.07 9.90
N ASP A 109 30.98 17.79 10.03
CA ASP A 109 31.37 18.51 11.25
C ASP A 109 30.30 19.53 11.68
N LEU A 110 29.88 20.41 10.76
CA LEU A 110 28.86 21.43 11.02
C LEU A 110 27.53 20.76 11.38
N THR A 111 27.17 19.76 10.60
CA THR A 111 25.88 19.10 10.73
C THR A 111 25.74 18.34 12.06
N SER A 112 26.82 17.73 12.54
CA SER A 112 26.86 17.06 13.84
C SER A 112 26.70 18.06 14.98
N ALA A 113 27.26 19.27 14.84
CA ALA A 113 27.07 20.35 15.79
C ALA A 113 25.63 20.92 15.74
N GLU A 114 25.02 21.03 14.56
CA GLU A 114 23.62 21.50 14.46
C GLU A 114 22.62 20.55 15.12
N LEU A 115 22.92 19.25 15.21
CA LEU A 115 22.08 18.27 15.93
C LEU A 115 22.30 18.27 17.44
N ASN A 116 23.42 18.82 17.92
CA ASN A 116 23.74 18.84 19.34
C ASN A 116 22.96 19.98 20.04
N PRO A 117 22.11 19.70 21.04
CA PRO A 117 21.41 20.73 21.80
C PRO A 117 22.36 21.64 22.61
N LEU A 118 23.58 21.17 22.90
CA LEU A 118 24.58 21.91 23.68
C LEU A 118 25.54 22.76 22.84
N SER A 119 25.46 22.69 21.50
CA SER A 119 26.35 23.48 20.65
C SER A 119 26.03 24.97 20.72
N SER A 120 27.07 25.77 21.00
CA SER A 120 26.98 27.23 21.05
C SER A 120 26.91 27.86 19.66
N ASP A 121 26.29 29.05 19.56
CA ASP A 121 26.22 29.79 18.29
C ASP A 121 27.61 30.08 17.71
N LEU A 122 28.60 30.38 18.55
CA LEU A 122 29.98 30.62 18.11
C LEU A 122 30.62 29.38 17.46
N GLU A 123 30.38 28.19 18.03
CA GLU A 123 30.86 26.93 17.45
C GLU A 123 30.23 26.69 16.07
N LEU A 124 28.92 26.90 15.96
CA LEU A 124 28.18 26.72 14.72
C LEU A 124 28.68 27.68 13.63
N GLU A 125 28.84 28.97 13.95
CA GLU A 125 29.35 29.95 12.98
C GLU A 125 30.78 29.65 12.52
N SER A 126 31.65 29.18 13.43
CA SER A 126 33.01 28.77 13.07
C SER A 126 33.03 27.60 12.08
N LYS A 127 32.23 26.57 12.35
CA LYS A 127 32.10 25.40 11.45
C LYS A 127 31.44 25.79 10.11
N ARG A 128 30.47 26.71 10.13
CA ARG A 128 29.82 27.25 8.93
C ARG A 128 30.76 28.09 8.07
N ALA A 129 31.63 28.89 8.69
CA ALA A 129 32.67 29.62 7.97
C ALA A 129 33.67 28.65 7.31
N LYS A 130 34.06 27.57 8.00
CA LYS A 130 34.90 26.50 7.43
C LYS A 130 34.22 25.85 6.22
N LEU A 131 32.93 25.51 6.31
CA LEU A 131 32.16 24.94 5.20
C LEU A 131 32.10 25.90 3.99
N ASN A 132 31.80 27.18 4.22
CA ASN A 132 31.81 28.21 3.18
C ASN A 132 33.18 28.27 2.47
N LEU A 133 34.26 28.32 3.23
CA LEU A 133 35.62 28.44 2.69
C LEU A 133 36.00 27.25 1.80
N VAL A 134 35.71 26.02 2.23
CA VAL A 134 36.04 24.83 1.43
C VAL A 134 35.15 24.71 0.18
N TYR A 135 33.87 25.10 0.29
CA TYR A 135 32.95 25.14 -0.85
C TYR A 135 33.37 26.19 -1.90
N ASP A 136 33.60 27.43 -1.48
CA ASP A 136 33.99 28.51 -2.38
C ASP A 136 35.33 28.22 -3.05
N GLY A 137 36.26 27.60 -2.31
CA GLY A 137 37.52 27.10 -2.86
C GLY A 137 37.35 25.99 -3.91
N PHE A 138 36.36 25.11 -3.73
CA PHE A 138 36.02 24.10 -4.73
C PHE A 138 35.41 24.73 -5.97
N VAL A 139 34.39 25.58 -5.82
CA VAL A 139 33.68 26.22 -6.94
C VAL A 139 34.64 27.04 -7.79
N LYS A 140 35.53 27.82 -7.14
CA LYS A 140 36.55 28.61 -7.84
C LYS A 140 37.50 27.76 -8.70
N LYS A 141 37.78 26.52 -8.30
CA LYS A 141 38.76 25.67 -8.97
C LYS A 141 38.14 24.68 -9.96
N PHE A 142 36.95 24.18 -9.68
CA PHE A 142 36.34 23.06 -10.41
C PHE A 142 34.94 23.37 -10.97
N GLY A 143 34.38 24.56 -10.71
CA GLY A 143 32.98 24.87 -11.02
C GLY A 143 32.02 24.30 -9.97
N TYR A 144 30.72 24.38 -10.25
CA TYR A 144 29.67 23.98 -9.31
C TYR A 144 29.64 22.44 -9.10
N LEU A 145 29.27 21.98 -7.91
CA LEU A 145 29.22 20.57 -7.52
C LEU A 145 28.32 19.76 -8.47
N ASN A 146 27.19 20.33 -8.89
CA ASN A 146 26.22 19.68 -9.76
C ASN A 146 26.56 19.67 -11.25
N GLU A 147 27.68 20.28 -11.66
CA GLU A 147 28.19 20.13 -13.02
C GLU A 147 28.51 18.66 -13.34
N ASN A 148 28.25 18.24 -14.59
CA ASN A 148 28.31 16.82 -14.98
C ASN A 148 29.63 16.13 -14.59
N ARG A 149 30.77 16.82 -14.68
CA ARG A 149 32.09 16.27 -14.36
C ARG A 149 32.26 16.06 -12.86
N ASN A 150 31.88 17.05 -12.05
CA ASN A 150 32.00 17.01 -10.60
C ASN A 150 31.01 16.01 -10.01
N ARG A 151 29.75 16.09 -10.45
CA ARG A 151 28.67 15.19 -10.05
C ARG A 151 29.00 13.72 -10.28
N LYS A 152 29.67 13.38 -11.40
CA LYS A 152 30.06 12.00 -11.72
C LYS A 152 31.06 11.41 -10.70
N ASP A 153 31.96 12.23 -10.19
CA ASP A 153 32.95 11.78 -9.20
C ASP A 153 32.33 11.75 -7.80
N ILE A 154 31.56 12.78 -7.44
CA ILE A 154 30.92 12.90 -6.13
C ILE A 154 29.91 11.78 -5.89
N LYS A 155 29.13 11.39 -6.91
CA LYS A 155 28.14 10.30 -6.83
C LYS A 155 28.72 8.92 -6.49
N GLN A 156 30.03 8.75 -6.53
CA GLN A 156 30.69 7.49 -6.15
C GLN A 156 30.77 7.33 -4.63
N ASP A 157 30.60 8.40 -3.86
CA ASP A 157 30.60 8.34 -2.40
C ASP A 157 29.17 8.21 -1.86
N LEU A 158 29.00 7.44 -0.79
CA LEU A 158 27.72 7.26 -0.08
C LEU A 158 27.05 8.61 0.25
N TYR A 159 27.81 9.59 0.74
CA TYR A 159 27.32 10.92 1.10
C TYR A 159 27.38 11.93 -0.06
N GLY A 160 27.66 11.47 -1.28
CA GLY A 160 27.78 12.32 -2.45
C GLY A 160 26.51 13.13 -2.73
N ALA A 161 25.34 12.51 -2.60
CA ALA A 161 24.05 13.19 -2.80
C ALA A 161 23.82 14.32 -1.78
N LYS A 162 24.17 14.08 -0.51
CA LYS A 162 24.13 15.09 0.57
C LYS A 162 25.00 16.30 0.23
N VAL A 163 26.21 16.09 -0.26
CA VAL A 163 27.12 17.17 -0.66
C VAL A 163 26.59 17.90 -1.91
N LEU A 164 26.04 17.19 -2.89
CA LEU A 164 25.42 17.81 -4.06
C LEU A 164 24.23 18.72 -3.69
N GLY A 165 23.51 18.39 -2.61
CA GLY A 165 22.41 19.19 -2.06
C GLY A 165 22.83 20.54 -1.46
N LEU A 166 24.13 20.84 -1.38
CA LEU A 166 24.65 22.16 -1.00
C LEU A 166 24.35 23.24 -2.06
N GLU A 167 23.92 22.85 -3.25
CA GLU A 167 23.55 23.75 -4.35
C GLU A 167 22.07 23.64 -4.69
N LYS A 168 21.38 24.78 -4.66
CA LYS A 168 19.99 24.94 -5.06
C LYS A 168 19.91 25.56 -6.46
N ASP A 169 18.82 25.24 -7.16
CA ASP A 169 18.49 25.81 -8.47
C ASP A 169 19.65 25.72 -9.48
N PHE A 170 20.36 24.59 -9.50
CA PHE A 170 21.52 24.45 -10.40
C PHE A 170 21.08 24.51 -11.85
N GLU A 171 21.64 25.47 -12.56
CA GLU A 171 21.38 25.74 -13.95
C GLU A 171 22.65 25.47 -14.77
N LYS A 172 22.53 24.53 -15.71
CA LYS A 172 23.64 24.17 -16.59
C LYS A 172 24.04 25.33 -17.50
N GLU A 173 25.33 25.38 -17.81
CA GLU A 173 25.87 26.26 -18.84
C GLU A 173 25.19 25.99 -20.19
N ILE A 174 24.78 27.07 -20.86
CA ILE A 174 24.28 27.07 -22.23
C ILE A 174 25.36 27.71 -23.09
N THR A 175 26.12 26.87 -23.79
CA THR A 175 27.17 27.35 -24.68
C THR A 175 26.58 28.17 -25.83
N PRO A 176 27.30 29.13 -26.42
CA PRO A 176 26.83 29.91 -27.59
C PRO A 176 26.35 29.04 -28.76
N ARG A 177 26.91 27.83 -28.90
CA ARG A 177 26.51 26.85 -29.92
C ARG A 177 25.16 26.20 -29.59
N SER A 178 24.94 25.80 -28.34
CA SER A 178 23.67 25.23 -27.87
C SER A 178 22.55 26.28 -27.85
N ALA A 179 22.89 27.49 -27.43
CA ALA A 179 22.03 28.68 -27.44
C ALA A 179 21.44 28.93 -28.84
N LYS A 180 22.28 28.95 -29.88
CA LYS A 180 21.85 29.09 -31.29
C LYS A 180 20.96 27.95 -31.77
N MET A 181 21.18 26.71 -31.31
CA MET A 181 20.34 25.57 -31.69
C MET A 181 18.97 25.59 -31.01
N GLN A 182 18.87 26.22 -29.83
CA GLN A 182 17.65 26.23 -29.01
C GLN A 182 16.93 27.59 -29.03
N ASN A 183 17.41 28.57 -29.82
CA ASN A 183 16.91 29.95 -29.87
C ASN A 183 16.79 30.61 -28.48
N ILE A 184 17.79 30.38 -27.63
CA ILE A 184 17.90 30.98 -26.29
C ILE A 184 19.25 31.66 -26.14
N GLU A 185 19.38 32.57 -25.18
CA GLU A 185 20.66 33.25 -24.93
C GLU A 185 21.68 32.33 -24.23
N PRO A 186 22.98 32.47 -24.53
CA PRO A 186 24.03 31.76 -23.82
C PRO A 186 24.07 32.21 -22.36
N ARG A 187 24.22 31.24 -21.45
CA ARG A 187 24.22 31.48 -20.01
C ARG A 187 25.35 30.68 -19.35
N GLN A 188 26.05 31.29 -18.42
CA GLN A 188 27.02 30.59 -17.58
C GLN A 188 26.32 29.60 -16.64
N ALA A 189 27.04 28.58 -16.17
CA ALA A 189 26.52 27.75 -15.09
C ALA A 189 26.27 28.61 -13.85
N GLN A 190 25.17 28.38 -13.15
CA GLN A 190 24.89 29.07 -11.89
C GLN A 190 24.20 28.15 -10.89
N ALA A 191 24.46 28.38 -9.61
CA ALA A 191 23.80 27.70 -8.50
C ALA A 191 23.70 28.66 -7.31
N LYS A 192 22.69 28.46 -6.46
CA LYS A 192 22.57 29.16 -5.18
C LYS A 192 23.08 28.28 -4.06
N LYS A 193 23.78 28.86 -3.08
CA LYS A 193 24.16 28.14 -1.86
C LYS A 193 22.91 27.67 -1.09
N ALA A 194 22.99 26.48 -0.50
CA ALA A 194 21.98 25.98 0.43
C ALA A 194 21.91 26.82 1.72
N GLN A 195 20.83 26.62 2.49
CA GLN A 195 20.55 27.43 3.69
C GLN A 195 21.62 27.25 4.80
N ILE A 196 22.21 26.04 4.87
CA ILE A 196 23.21 25.66 5.88
C ILE A 196 24.47 26.53 5.85
N PHE A 197 24.73 27.24 4.74
CA PHE A 197 25.82 28.19 4.63
C PHE A 197 25.59 29.50 5.36
N PHE A 198 24.35 29.79 5.78
CA PHE A 198 23.96 31.10 6.32
C PHE A 198 23.38 31.03 7.73
N GLU A 199 22.69 29.96 8.08
CA GLU A 199 22.00 29.81 9.36
C GLU A 199 22.00 28.34 9.80
N ARG A 200 21.62 28.10 11.06
CA ARG A 200 21.33 26.74 11.52
C ARG A 200 20.23 26.18 10.61
N THR A 201 20.22 24.88 10.36
CA THR A 201 19.16 24.26 9.55
C THR A 201 18.47 23.12 10.27
N LEU A 202 19.14 22.42 11.18
CA LEU A 202 18.58 21.25 11.84
C LEU A 202 18.02 21.55 13.23
N ASN A 203 16.89 20.93 13.56
CA ASN A 203 16.37 20.87 14.92
C ASN A 203 17.18 19.87 15.76
N PRO A 204 17.78 20.29 16.89
CA PRO A 204 18.40 19.36 17.82
C PRO A 204 17.35 18.49 18.49
N LYS A 205 17.78 17.33 18.99
CA LYS A 205 16.94 16.51 19.86
C LYS A 205 16.66 17.28 21.15
N LYS A 206 15.38 17.56 21.42
CA LYS A 206 14.95 18.25 22.63
C LYS A 206 14.82 17.22 23.76
N GLU A 207 15.30 17.56 24.95
CA GLU A 207 15.02 16.75 26.14
C GLU A 207 13.53 16.84 26.46
N LEU A 208 12.91 15.67 26.70
CA LEU A 208 11.50 15.57 27.02
C LEU A 208 11.31 15.97 28.48
N ILE A 209 10.72 17.15 28.70
CA ILE A 209 10.26 17.58 30.01
C ILE A 209 8.79 17.19 30.10
N ILE A 210 8.47 16.24 30.98
CA ILE A 210 7.11 15.74 31.18
C ILE A 210 6.65 16.20 32.57
N THR A 211 5.62 17.05 32.61
CA THR A 211 5.11 17.63 33.86
C THR A 211 3.73 17.10 34.25
N ASN A 212 2.99 16.49 33.32
CA ASN A 212 1.63 15.99 33.54
C ASN A 212 1.32 14.77 32.65
N ALA A 213 0.22 14.06 32.95
CA ALA A 213 -0.21 12.87 32.22
C ALA A 213 -0.43 13.11 30.72
N LYS A 214 -1.01 14.26 30.33
CA LYS A 214 -1.24 14.60 28.92
C LYS A 214 0.08 14.79 28.16
N GLU A 215 1.05 15.47 28.76
CA GLU A 215 2.40 15.59 28.20
C GLU A 215 3.09 14.22 28.11
N ALA A 216 2.87 13.33 29.07
CA ALA A 216 3.41 11.98 29.03
C ALA A 216 2.84 11.19 27.84
N LEU A 217 1.52 11.30 27.59
CA LEU A 217 0.87 10.72 26.42
C LEU A 217 1.43 11.29 25.11
N ILE A 218 1.56 12.61 25.02
CA ILE A 218 2.12 13.28 23.83
C ILE A 218 3.57 12.83 23.61
N ALA A 219 4.37 12.73 24.66
CA ALA A 219 5.74 12.25 24.59
C ALA A 219 5.82 10.79 24.11
N SER A 220 4.93 9.92 24.61
CA SER A 220 4.80 8.54 24.13
C SER A 220 4.51 8.50 22.64
N ILE A 221 3.51 9.25 22.19
CA ILE A 221 3.13 9.33 20.77
C ILE A 221 4.30 9.87 19.93
N ASN A 222 5.00 10.90 20.40
CA ASN A 222 6.15 11.49 19.71
C ASN A 222 7.40 10.60 19.69
N GLN A 223 7.55 9.63 20.59
CA GLN A 223 8.73 8.76 20.62
C GLN A 223 8.46 7.36 20.07
N LYS A 224 7.24 6.86 20.23
CA LYS A 224 6.84 5.48 19.87
C LYS A 224 5.79 5.43 18.76
N GLY A 225 5.15 6.55 18.45
CA GLY A 225 4.07 6.61 17.48
C GLY A 225 2.74 6.03 17.98
N CYS A 226 2.67 5.59 19.24
CA CYS A 226 1.48 5.00 19.86
C CYS A 226 1.43 5.31 21.36
N LEU A 227 0.34 4.87 22.00
CA LEU A 227 0.27 4.78 23.46
C LEU A 227 1.15 3.63 23.95
N ASP A 228 2.29 3.97 24.57
CA ASP A 228 3.25 3.04 25.15
C ASP A 228 3.33 3.29 26.66
N LEU A 229 2.68 2.42 27.42
CA LEU A 229 2.62 2.52 28.88
C LEU A 229 3.98 2.27 29.55
N HIS A 230 4.86 1.47 28.92
CA HIS A 230 6.21 1.25 29.43
C HIS A 230 7.03 2.52 29.29
N PHE A 231 6.94 3.19 28.15
CA PHE A 231 7.56 4.49 27.93
C PHE A 231 7.05 5.52 28.95
N ILE A 232 5.74 5.63 29.14
CA ILE A 232 5.16 6.58 30.11
C ILE A 232 5.67 6.30 31.53
N ARG A 233 5.66 5.03 31.96
CA ARG A 233 6.17 4.61 33.28
C ARG A 233 7.63 4.97 33.47
N ASP A 234 8.47 4.72 32.47
CA ASP A 234 9.93 4.88 32.58
C ASP A 234 10.36 6.36 32.50
N HIS A 235 9.57 7.22 31.84
CA HIS A 235 9.92 8.63 31.62
C HIS A 235 9.13 9.63 32.49
N PHE A 236 7.96 9.27 33.01
CA PHE A 236 7.16 10.13 33.89
C PHE A 236 7.14 9.61 35.33
N THR A 237 8.28 9.71 35.99
CA THR A 237 8.53 9.12 37.31
C THR A 237 7.95 9.92 38.48
N THR A 238 7.39 11.10 38.22
CA THR A 238 6.84 11.98 39.28
C THR A 238 5.53 11.46 39.88
N GLN A 239 4.81 10.56 39.20
CA GLN A 239 3.60 9.90 39.71
C GLN A 239 3.50 8.45 39.23
N SER A 240 2.60 7.66 39.83
CA SER A 240 2.40 6.27 39.42
C SER A 240 1.73 6.16 38.05
N LEU A 241 2.02 5.06 37.33
CA LEU A 241 1.38 4.75 36.06
C LEU A 241 -0.15 4.64 36.21
N GLU A 242 -0.64 4.03 37.30
CA GLU A 242 -2.06 3.91 37.60
C GLU A 242 -2.77 5.26 37.72
N THR A 243 -2.14 6.21 38.41
CA THR A 243 -2.67 7.59 38.54
C THR A 243 -2.70 8.28 37.18
N THR A 244 -1.63 8.11 36.39
CA THR A 244 -1.53 8.67 35.03
C THR A 244 -2.63 8.14 34.12
N ILE A 245 -2.86 6.82 34.13
CA ILE A 245 -3.94 6.19 33.35
C ILE A 245 -5.30 6.72 33.78
N LYS A 246 -5.54 6.83 35.09
CA LYS A 246 -6.81 7.38 35.61
C LYS A 246 -7.06 8.80 35.11
N GLU A 247 -6.06 9.68 35.16
CA GLU A 247 -6.16 11.04 34.63
C GLU A 247 -6.43 11.07 33.12
N LEU A 248 -5.78 10.20 32.34
CA LEU A 248 -5.99 10.12 30.89
C LEU A 248 -7.39 9.61 30.53
N LEU A 249 -7.95 8.68 31.30
CA LEU A 249 -9.33 8.20 31.17
C LEU A 249 -10.34 9.31 31.52
N GLU A 250 -10.12 10.03 32.63
CA GLU A 250 -10.96 11.17 33.05
C GLU A 250 -10.97 12.30 32.01
N GLN A 251 -9.83 12.54 31.36
CA GLN A 251 -9.69 13.51 30.27
C GLN A 251 -10.19 12.99 28.92
N LYS A 252 -10.65 11.73 28.83
CA LYS A 252 -11.09 11.06 27.59
C LYS A 252 -10.04 11.07 26.47
N LEU A 253 -8.76 10.95 26.84
CA LEU A 253 -7.65 10.86 25.88
C LEU A 253 -7.38 9.40 25.48
N ILE A 254 -7.70 8.46 26.37
CA ILE A 254 -7.60 7.02 26.16
C ILE A 254 -8.89 6.35 26.64
N TYR A 255 -9.13 5.13 26.17
CA TYR A 255 -10.19 4.24 26.64
C TYR A 255 -9.61 2.88 26.99
N LYS A 256 -10.25 2.16 27.91
CA LYS A 256 -9.95 0.75 28.15
C LYS A 256 -10.37 -0.06 26.93
N ASP A 257 -9.50 -0.92 26.42
CA ASP A 257 -9.80 -1.77 25.29
C ASP A 257 -10.71 -2.93 25.74
N HIS A 258 -11.86 -3.10 25.09
CA HIS A 258 -12.79 -4.19 25.37
C HIS A 258 -12.33 -5.53 24.76
N LYS A 259 -11.35 -5.51 23.84
CA LYS A 259 -10.78 -6.71 23.21
C LYS A 259 -9.57 -7.27 23.95
N ASP A 260 -8.87 -6.41 24.70
CA ASP A 260 -7.64 -6.76 25.39
C ASP A 260 -7.79 -6.42 26.88
N ASN A 261 -8.03 -7.45 27.69
CA ASN A 261 -8.47 -7.40 29.09
C ASN A 261 -7.44 -6.75 30.06
N GLY A 262 -7.19 -5.44 29.88
CA GLY A 262 -6.17 -4.67 30.58
C GLY A 262 -5.41 -3.66 29.71
N GLY A 263 -5.61 -3.69 28.38
CA GLY A 263 -5.04 -2.75 27.43
C GLY A 263 -5.77 -1.40 27.40
N TYR A 264 -5.09 -0.40 26.83
CA TYR A 264 -5.65 0.93 26.60
C TYR A 264 -5.39 1.35 25.16
N ILE A 265 -6.31 2.13 24.62
CA ILE A 265 -6.30 2.58 23.24
C ILE A 265 -6.63 4.07 23.19
N LEU A 266 -6.06 4.79 22.20
CA LEU A 266 -6.30 6.21 22.03
C LEU A 266 -7.77 6.50 21.73
N ALA A 267 -8.27 7.64 22.20
CA ALA A 267 -9.66 8.04 22.00
C ALA A 267 -10.09 8.11 20.52
N ASN A 268 -9.23 8.66 19.66
CA ASN A 268 -9.50 8.75 18.22
C ASN A 268 -9.57 7.37 17.53
N ASP A 269 -8.83 6.38 18.03
CA ASP A 269 -8.94 5.00 17.56
C ASP A 269 -10.19 4.31 18.09
N TYR A 270 -10.48 4.49 19.37
CA TYR A 270 -11.63 3.86 20.03
C TYR A 270 -12.96 4.35 19.45
N LEU A 271 -13.12 5.66 19.27
CA LEU A 271 -14.35 6.34 18.85
C LEU A 271 -14.47 6.49 17.32
N SER A 272 -13.84 5.60 16.56
CA SER A 272 -13.84 5.61 15.08
C SER A 272 -14.15 4.23 14.49
N ALA A 273 -14.22 4.13 13.16
CA ALA A 273 -14.63 2.93 12.42
C ALA A 273 -16.02 2.43 12.85
N ASN A 274 -16.31 1.13 12.75
CA ASN A 274 -17.62 0.55 13.03
C ASN A 274 -17.97 0.66 14.54
N VAL A 275 -18.61 1.76 14.92
CA VAL A 275 -18.97 2.10 16.31
C VAL A 275 -20.15 1.29 16.82
N LYS A 276 -21.07 0.86 15.95
CA LYS A 276 -22.18 -0.04 16.33
C LYS A 276 -21.68 -1.42 16.74
N ARG A 277 -20.75 -1.99 15.96
CA ARG A 277 -20.07 -3.25 16.29
C ARG A 277 -19.33 -3.12 17.62
N LYS A 278 -18.54 -2.06 17.81
CA LYS A 278 -17.85 -1.79 19.07
C LYS A 278 -18.81 -1.69 20.26
N LEU A 279 -19.92 -0.97 20.13
CA LEU A 279 -20.93 -0.86 21.19
C LEU A 279 -21.49 -2.23 21.59
N LYS A 280 -21.78 -3.09 20.61
CA LYS A 280 -22.24 -4.46 20.84
C LYS A 280 -21.18 -5.28 21.58
N GLU A 281 -19.95 -5.28 21.08
CA GLU A 281 -18.80 -5.98 21.70
C GLU A 281 -18.57 -5.51 23.16
N VAL A 282 -18.69 -4.21 23.43
CA VAL A 282 -18.54 -3.64 24.78
C VAL A 282 -19.65 -4.09 25.72
N LYS A 283 -20.91 -4.07 25.27
CA LYS A 283 -22.05 -4.57 26.06
C LYS A 283 -21.89 -6.06 26.37
N GLU A 284 -21.40 -6.85 25.41
CA GLU A 284 -21.09 -8.27 25.61
C GLU A 284 -19.95 -8.45 26.63
N ALA A 285 -18.88 -7.66 26.56
CA ALA A 285 -17.77 -7.71 27.51
C ALA A 285 -18.22 -7.38 28.95
N ILE A 286 -19.09 -6.38 29.13
CA ILE A 286 -19.69 -6.06 30.43
C ILE A 286 -20.50 -7.25 30.97
N ASN A 287 -21.32 -7.88 30.12
CA ASN A 287 -22.09 -9.07 30.50
C ASN A 287 -21.20 -10.27 30.87
N GLN A 288 -19.98 -10.33 30.33
CA GLN A 288 -18.96 -11.33 30.67
C GLN A 288 -18.16 -10.98 31.92
N GLY A 289 -18.44 -9.83 32.57
CA GLY A 289 -17.83 -9.42 33.84
C GLY A 289 -16.63 -8.48 33.68
N VAL A 290 -16.39 -7.87 32.52
CA VAL A 290 -15.33 -6.87 32.35
C VAL A 290 -15.78 -5.54 32.96
N GLU A 291 -15.15 -5.12 34.05
CA GLU A 291 -15.44 -3.86 34.74
C GLU A 291 -14.80 -2.64 34.06
N GLY A 292 -15.36 -1.44 34.28
CA GLY A 292 -14.78 -0.16 33.88
C GLY A 292 -15.02 0.21 32.41
N LEU A 293 -16.07 -0.32 31.80
CA LEU A 293 -16.47 -0.06 30.41
C LEU A 293 -17.76 0.79 30.31
N GLU A 294 -18.36 1.19 31.43
CA GLU A 294 -19.61 1.96 31.48
C GLU A 294 -19.47 3.32 30.79
N ALA A 295 -18.31 3.97 30.95
CA ALA A 295 -18.00 5.21 30.26
C ALA A 295 -17.88 5.02 28.74
N ASN A 296 -17.30 3.89 28.31
CA ASN A 296 -17.15 3.55 26.89
C ASN A 296 -18.52 3.43 26.21
N VAL A 297 -19.47 2.74 26.85
CA VAL A 297 -20.85 2.60 26.34
C VAL A 297 -21.48 3.97 26.11
N LYS A 298 -21.42 4.85 27.13
CA LYS A 298 -22.01 6.18 27.06
C LYS A 298 -21.44 7.01 25.91
N ASP A 299 -20.12 7.00 25.73
CA ASP A 299 -19.47 7.79 24.70
C ASP A 299 -19.68 7.21 23.29
N LEU A 300 -19.71 5.88 23.15
CA LEU A 300 -20.08 5.23 21.89
C LEU A 300 -21.52 5.55 21.48
N GLU A 301 -22.48 5.53 22.42
CA GLU A 301 -23.88 5.87 22.16
C GLU A 301 -24.06 7.32 21.68
N LEU A 302 -23.18 8.24 22.08
CA LEU A 302 -23.23 9.65 21.66
C LEU A 302 -22.72 9.89 20.23
N ILE A 303 -21.83 9.04 19.73
CA ILE A 303 -21.19 9.23 18.41
C ILE A 303 -21.81 8.37 17.31
N ILE A 304 -22.70 7.44 17.66
CA ILE A 304 -23.39 6.60 16.66
C ILE A 304 -24.12 7.52 15.67
N PRO A 305 -23.89 7.34 14.35
CA PRO A 305 -24.61 8.08 13.34
C PRO A 305 -26.12 7.92 13.52
N LYS A 306 -26.86 8.99 13.26
CA LYS A 306 -28.33 8.91 13.26
C LYS A 306 -28.76 7.91 12.18
N ASP A 307 -29.61 6.96 12.56
CA ASP A 307 -30.15 6.00 11.61
C ASP A 307 -30.92 6.69 10.48
N LEU A 308 -30.59 6.31 9.25
CA LEU A 308 -31.27 6.69 8.03
C LEU A 308 -32.65 6.04 8.00
N LYS A 309 -33.66 6.81 7.58
CA LYS A 309 -35.02 6.31 7.39
C LYS A 309 -35.22 5.74 5.99
N ALA A 310 -36.26 4.94 5.80
CA ALA A 310 -36.61 4.37 4.50
C ALA A 310 -36.73 5.40 3.37
N THR A 311 -37.07 6.66 3.69
CA THR A 311 -37.11 7.78 2.73
C THR A 311 -35.74 8.21 2.23
N GLU A 312 -34.67 7.88 2.96
CA GLU A 312 -33.27 8.20 2.66
C GLU A 312 -32.51 7.00 2.10
N ILE A 313 -33.13 5.81 2.08
CA ILE A 313 -32.51 4.56 1.65
C ILE A 313 -33.07 4.16 0.29
N MET A 314 -32.17 3.96 -0.69
CA MET A 314 -32.55 3.46 -2.01
C MET A 314 -32.48 1.94 -2.04
N ALA A 315 -33.65 1.28 -2.07
CA ALA A 315 -33.78 -0.16 -2.21
C ALA A 315 -34.10 -0.55 -3.65
N ASN A 316 -33.07 -0.95 -4.41
CA ASN A 316 -33.26 -1.50 -5.75
C ASN A 316 -33.53 -3.02 -5.66
N ILE A 317 -34.28 -3.56 -6.62
CA ILE A 317 -34.60 -5.00 -6.67
C ILE A 317 -33.36 -5.91 -6.71
N ASN A 318 -32.22 -5.39 -7.17
CA ASN A 318 -30.95 -6.11 -7.28
C ASN A 318 -29.94 -5.72 -6.17
N SER A 319 -30.37 -5.07 -5.09
CA SER A 319 -29.50 -4.72 -3.97
C SER A 319 -29.17 -5.97 -3.13
N PRO A 320 -27.88 -6.36 -3.00
CA PRO A 320 -27.49 -7.61 -2.34
C PRO A 320 -27.69 -7.59 -0.82
N TRP A 321 -27.82 -6.41 -0.22
CA TRP A 321 -28.12 -6.25 1.21
C TRP A 321 -29.58 -6.54 1.55
N ILE A 322 -30.47 -6.61 0.55
CA ILE A 322 -31.87 -6.96 0.77
C ILE A 322 -31.97 -8.49 0.88
N PRO A 323 -32.51 -9.03 1.99
CA PRO A 323 -32.75 -10.46 2.12
C PRO A 323 -33.56 -11.02 0.96
N THR A 324 -33.13 -12.13 0.36
CA THR A 324 -33.80 -12.74 -0.79
C THR A 324 -35.24 -13.15 -0.49
N GLN A 325 -35.56 -13.43 0.78
CA GLN A 325 -36.91 -13.68 1.27
C GLN A 325 -37.89 -12.57 0.89
N TYR A 326 -37.47 -11.29 0.90
CA TYR A 326 -38.33 -10.19 0.48
C TYR A 326 -38.52 -10.13 -1.03
N LEU A 327 -37.58 -10.63 -1.82
CA LEU A 327 -37.79 -10.82 -3.26
C LEU A 327 -38.81 -11.94 -3.49
N GLU A 328 -38.70 -13.06 -2.78
CA GLU A 328 -39.66 -14.17 -2.88
C GLU A 328 -41.08 -13.73 -2.47
N GLU A 329 -41.23 -13.07 -1.33
CA GLU A 329 -42.50 -12.51 -0.86
C GLU A 329 -43.12 -11.55 -1.88
N PHE A 330 -42.32 -10.63 -2.43
CA PHE A 330 -42.78 -9.70 -3.46
C PHE A 330 -43.36 -10.43 -4.67
N LEU A 331 -42.64 -11.44 -5.17
CA LEU A 331 -43.05 -12.19 -6.36
C LEU A 331 -44.30 -13.03 -6.12
N ILE A 332 -44.40 -13.64 -4.93
CA ILE A 332 -45.59 -14.39 -4.50
C ILE A 332 -46.81 -13.46 -4.44
N GLU A 333 -46.67 -12.30 -3.79
CA GLU A 333 -47.77 -11.34 -3.64
C GLU A 333 -48.16 -10.72 -4.99
N LEU A 334 -47.19 -10.45 -5.87
CA LEU A 334 -47.43 -9.94 -7.22
C LEU A 334 -48.22 -10.95 -8.07
N SER A 335 -47.89 -12.23 -7.98
CA SER A 335 -48.59 -13.32 -8.65
C SER A 335 -50.02 -13.50 -8.12
N ALA A 336 -50.18 -13.56 -6.79
CA ALA A 336 -51.49 -13.68 -6.15
C ALA A 336 -52.42 -12.50 -6.48
N ASN A 337 -51.89 -11.27 -6.47
CA ASN A 337 -52.64 -10.07 -6.85
C ASN A 337 -53.06 -10.09 -8.33
N HIS A 338 -52.27 -10.70 -9.22
CA HIS A 338 -52.67 -10.85 -10.62
C HIS A 338 -53.78 -11.88 -10.77
N TYR A 339 -53.66 -13.02 -10.08
CA TYR A 339 -54.68 -14.07 -10.07
C TYR A 339 -56.04 -13.53 -9.60
N GLU A 340 -56.06 -12.79 -8.48
CA GLU A 340 -57.29 -12.19 -7.95
C GLU A 340 -57.93 -11.22 -8.96
N LYS A 341 -57.11 -10.41 -9.65
CA LYS A 341 -57.59 -9.50 -10.70
C LYS A 341 -58.14 -10.22 -11.93
N GLN A 342 -57.56 -11.36 -12.30
CA GLN A 342 -57.92 -12.11 -13.50
C GLN A 342 -59.16 -12.99 -13.30
N TYR A 343 -59.24 -13.67 -12.15
CA TYR A 343 -60.28 -14.67 -11.87
C TYR A 343 -61.38 -14.16 -10.93
N GLY A 344 -61.16 -13.04 -10.23
CA GLY A 344 -62.11 -12.47 -9.28
C GLY A 344 -62.12 -13.14 -7.90
N ASP A 345 -61.31 -14.19 -7.71
CA ASP A 345 -61.17 -14.95 -6.48
C ASP A 345 -59.71 -14.97 -5.99
N LYS A 346 -59.53 -15.08 -4.67
CA LYS A 346 -58.20 -15.23 -4.07
C LYS A 346 -57.67 -16.65 -4.28
N MET A 347 -56.35 -16.77 -4.43
CA MET A 347 -55.68 -18.06 -4.42
C MET A 347 -55.97 -18.80 -3.10
N THR A 348 -56.19 -20.11 -3.19
CA THR A 348 -56.32 -21.00 -2.03
C THR A 348 -54.97 -21.18 -1.32
N ASP A 349 -55.00 -21.60 -0.05
CA ASP A 349 -53.77 -21.90 0.72
C ASP A 349 -52.88 -22.94 0.03
N TYR A 350 -53.49 -23.92 -0.66
CA TYR A 350 -52.77 -24.92 -1.44
C TYR A 350 -52.04 -24.29 -2.65
N GLN A 351 -52.70 -23.39 -3.38
CA GLN A 351 -52.09 -22.68 -4.51
C GLN A 351 -50.96 -21.76 -4.04
N LEU A 352 -51.14 -21.05 -2.92
CA LEU A 352 -50.10 -20.23 -2.30
C LEU A 352 -48.93 -21.08 -1.78
N GLY A 353 -49.20 -22.27 -1.27
CA GLY A 353 -48.19 -23.26 -0.86
C GLY A 353 -47.32 -23.68 -2.04
N ASN A 354 -47.94 -24.08 -3.16
CA ASN A 354 -47.21 -24.46 -4.37
C ASN A 354 -46.36 -23.28 -4.90
N LEU A 355 -46.91 -22.07 -4.89
CA LEU A 355 -46.21 -20.87 -5.35
C LEU A 355 -44.93 -20.57 -4.54
N LYS A 356 -44.93 -20.87 -3.23
CA LYS A 356 -43.75 -20.75 -2.35
C LYS A 356 -42.65 -21.77 -2.66
N GLU A 357 -43.02 -22.93 -3.19
CA GLU A 357 -42.08 -23.95 -3.66
C GLU A 357 -41.56 -23.62 -5.07
N ASP A 358 -42.41 -23.02 -5.89
CA ASP A 358 -42.13 -22.67 -7.29
C ASP A 358 -41.38 -21.34 -7.48
N ILE A 359 -41.23 -20.54 -6.41
CA ILE A 359 -40.47 -19.28 -6.40
C ILE A 359 -39.33 -19.38 -5.37
N LYS A 360 -38.10 -19.37 -5.88
CA LYS A 360 -36.86 -19.31 -5.09
C LYS A 360 -35.86 -18.34 -5.69
N VAL A 361 -35.25 -17.55 -4.83
CA VAL A 361 -34.18 -16.61 -5.20
C VAL A 361 -32.99 -16.81 -4.28
N GLU A 362 -31.86 -17.16 -4.87
CA GLU A 362 -30.60 -17.35 -4.15
C GLU A 362 -29.57 -16.33 -4.62
N HIS A 363 -28.70 -15.87 -3.72
CA HIS A 363 -27.57 -15.01 -4.06
C HIS A 363 -26.27 -15.75 -3.75
N LEU A 364 -25.59 -16.23 -4.80
CA LEU A 364 -24.41 -17.10 -4.70
C LEU A 364 -23.22 -16.47 -5.42
N SER A 365 -22.14 -16.22 -4.67
CA SER A 365 -20.87 -15.72 -5.20
C SER A 365 -21.03 -14.46 -6.08
N GLY A 366 -21.82 -13.49 -5.62
CA GLY A 366 -22.03 -12.20 -6.30
C GLY A 366 -22.95 -12.25 -7.53
N ALA A 367 -23.81 -13.26 -7.64
CA ALA A 367 -24.84 -13.35 -8.67
C ALA A 367 -26.13 -13.93 -8.09
N TYR A 368 -27.26 -13.51 -8.63
CA TYR A 368 -28.57 -14.09 -8.31
C TYR A 368 -28.85 -15.31 -9.19
N GLU A 369 -29.35 -16.38 -8.58
CA GLU A 369 -29.98 -17.50 -9.28
C GLU A 369 -31.48 -17.49 -8.96
N VAL A 370 -32.30 -17.62 -9.99
CA VAL A 370 -33.74 -17.42 -9.92
C VAL A 370 -34.43 -18.67 -10.43
N PHE A 371 -35.35 -19.19 -9.63
CA PHE A 371 -36.31 -20.21 -10.02
C PHE A 371 -37.70 -19.63 -9.80
N ALA A 372 -38.48 -19.44 -10.86
CA ALA A 372 -39.77 -18.74 -10.76
C ALA A 372 -40.79 -19.31 -11.74
N ARG A 373 -41.46 -20.40 -11.35
CA ARG A 373 -42.49 -21.07 -12.14
C ARG A 373 -43.89 -20.59 -11.75
N SER A 374 -44.32 -19.47 -12.34
CA SER A 374 -45.70 -18.99 -12.19
C SER A 374 -46.28 -18.62 -13.55
N ASN A 375 -47.49 -19.10 -13.83
CA ASN A 375 -48.21 -18.72 -15.04
C ASN A 375 -48.56 -17.23 -15.00
N GLU A 376 -48.99 -16.74 -13.85
CA GLU A 376 -49.39 -15.36 -13.60
C GLU A 376 -48.23 -14.39 -13.86
N LEU A 377 -47.03 -14.69 -13.34
CA LEU A 377 -45.85 -13.85 -13.56
C LEU A 377 -45.39 -13.89 -15.03
N ASN A 378 -45.50 -15.04 -15.70
CA ASN A 378 -45.25 -15.15 -17.13
C ASN A 378 -46.27 -14.34 -17.95
N GLU A 379 -47.56 -14.33 -17.56
CA GLU A 379 -48.57 -13.53 -18.24
C GLU A 379 -48.33 -12.02 -18.08
N LEU A 380 -47.90 -11.59 -16.89
CA LEU A 380 -47.62 -10.18 -16.62
C LEU A 380 -46.37 -9.62 -17.30
N TYR A 381 -45.27 -10.38 -17.26
CA TYR A 381 -43.93 -9.88 -17.58
C TYR A 381 -43.18 -10.73 -18.61
N GLY A 382 -43.66 -11.93 -18.91
CA GLY A 382 -43.07 -12.79 -19.93
C GLY A 382 -43.27 -12.23 -21.34
N ILE A 383 -42.29 -12.44 -22.20
CA ILE A 383 -42.27 -11.96 -23.57
C ILE A 383 -42.71 -13.10 -24.50
N ARG A 384 -43.91 -12.99 -25.08
CA ARG A 384 -44.51 -14.04 -25.93
C ARG A 384 -43.89 -14.08 -27.32
N HIS A 385 -43.93 -15.24 -27.95
CA HIS A 385 -43.65 -15.35 -29.38
C HIS A 385 -44.72 -14.62 -30.19
N LYS A 386 -44.31 -13.90 -31.26
CA LYS A 386 -45.26 -13.30 -32.22
C LYS A 386 -46.16 -14.35 -32.88
N ASP A 387 -45.57 -15.50 -33.24
CA ASP A 387 -46.24 -16.54 -34.03
C ASP A 387 -46.78 -17.71 -33.18
N LYS A 388 -46.51 -17.73 -31.87
CA LYS A 388 -46.92 -18.82 -30.97
C LYS A 388 -47.53 -18.23 -29.68
N PRO A 389 -48.85 -17.97 -29.67
CA PRO A 389 -49.50 -17.24 -28.58
C PRO A 389 -49.32 -17.87 -27.20
N HIS A 390 -49.20 -19.20 -27.11
CA HIS A 390 -49.07 -19.92 -25.83
C HIS A 390 -47.61 -20.20 -25.42
N SER A 391 -46.64 -19.58 -26.07
CA SER A 391 -45.22 -19.82 -25.81
C SER A 391 -44.47 -18.51 -25.57
N TYR A 392 -43.51 -18.53 -24.64
CA TYR A 392 -42.70 -17.39 -24.27
C TYR A 392 -41.32 -17.49 -24.94
N LYS A 393 -40.94 -16.40 -25.62
CA LYS A 393 -39.60 -16.20 -26.17
C LYS A 393 -38.60 -15.78 -25.09
N ALA A 394 -39.07 -15.06 -24.07
CA ALA A 394 -38.34 -14.84 -22.82
C ALA A 394 -39.31 -15.02 -21.64
N PRO A 395 -39.30 -16.18 -20.96
CA PRO A 395 -40.08 -16.39 -19.75
C PRO A 395 -39.74 -15.39 -18.64
N PHE A 396 -40.64 -15.19 -17.69
CA PHE A 396 -40.44 -14.30 -16.56
C PHE A 396 -39.17 -14.63 -15.77
N GLU A 397 -38.90 -15.90 -15.49
CA GLU A 397 -37.70 -16.35 -14.77
C GLU A 397 -36.41 -15.85 -15.47
N SER A 398 -36.35 -15.99 -16.80
CA SER A 398 -35.22 -15.54 -17.62
C SER A 398 -35.07 -14.01 -17.60
N LEU A 399 -36.20 -13.29 -17.68
CA LEU A 399 -36.22 -11.83 -17.56
C LEU A 399 -35.74 -11.37 -16.18
N LEU A 400 -36.31 -11.94 -15.10
CA LEU A 400 -35.98 -11.60 -13.72
C LEU A 400 -34.51 -11.89 -13.41
N ASN A 401 -33.99 -13.05 -13.83
CA ASN A 401 -32.56 -13.38 -13.69
C ASN A 401 -31.67 -12.31 -14.35
N LYS A 402 -32.03 -11.86 -15.56
CA LYS A 402 -31.31 -10.77 -16.24
C LYS A 402 -31.44 -9.43 -15.52
N VAL A 403 -32.61 -9.11 -14.95
CA VAL A 403 -32.84 -7.88 -14.18
C VAL A 403 -32.01 -7.86 -12.90
N LEU A 404 -32.05 -8.93 -12.11
CA LEU A 404 -31.30 -9.05 -10.85
C LEU A 404 -29.78 -9.03 -11.09
N ASN A 405 -29.29 -9.62 -12.18
CA ASN A 405 -27.86 -9.65 -12.51
C ASN A 405 -27.39 -8.52 -13.46
N ASN A 406 -28.25 -7.53 -13.76
CA ASN A 406 -27.93 -6.40 -14.65
C ASN A 406 -27.32 -6.84 -16.02
N LYS A 407 -27.92 -7.86 -16.63
CA LYS A 407 -27.52 -8.43 -17.94
C LYS A 407 -28.29 -7.82 -19.10
N ASP A 408 -27.87 -8.13 -20.33
CA ASP A 408 -28.56 -7.64 -21.52
C ASP A 408 -29.99 -8.21 -21.70
N LEU A 409 -30.97 -7.30 -21.68
CA LEU A 409 -32.39 -7.57 -21.90
C LEU A 409 -32.78 -7.69 -23.39
N SER A 410 -31.81 -7.69 -24.32
CA SER A 410 -32.13 -7.93 -25.73
C SER A 410 -32.73 -9.31 -25.95
N VAL A 411 -33.80 -9.36 -26.74
CA VAL A 411 -34.50 -10.57 -27.17
C VAL A 411 -34.01 -10.88 -28.57
N LYS A 412 -33.28 -11.99 -28.73
CA LYS A 412 -32.67 -12.38 -30.00
C LYS A 412 -33.42 -13.53 -30.66
N TYR A 413 -33.30 -13.66 -31.99
CA TYR A 413 -33.76 -14.83 -32.73
C TYR A 413 -32.65 -15.35 -33.64
N ALA A 414 -32.62 -16.66 -33.86
CA ALA A 414 -31.69 -17.28 -34.79
C ALA A 414 -32.15 -17.05 -36.23
N GLN A 415 -31.23 -16.66 -37.09
CA GLN A 415 -31.38 -16.61 -38.53
C GLN A 415 -30.15 -17.27 -39.17
N VAL A 416 -30.32 -17.95 -40.30
CA VAL A 416 -29.20 -18.52 -41.04
C VAL A 416 -28.32 -17.37 -41.58
N ASP A 417 -27.01 -17.47 -41.41
CA ASP A 417 -26.03 -16.49 -41.92
C ASP A 417 -26.22 -16.38 -43.43
N PRO A 418 -26.51 -15.18 -43.98
CA PRO A 418 -26.67 -15.00 -45.42
C PRO A 418 -25.46 -15.44 -46.24
N ASN A 419 -24.27 -15.51 -45.63
CA ASN A 419 -23.03 -15.90 -46.28
C ASN A 419 -22.60 -17.36 -45.99
N ASP A 420 -23.20 -18.03 -45.00
CA ASP A 420 -22.91 -19.42 -44.65
C ASP A 420 -24.18 -20.15 -44.17
N PRO A 421 -24.80 -20.98 -45.05
CA PRO A 421 -26.02 -21.72 -44.71
C PRO A 421 -25.90 -22.67 -43.52
N LYS A 422 -24.69 -22.99 -43.05
CA LYS A 422 -24.45 -23.88 -41.90
C LYS A 422 -24.28 -23.12 -40.59
N LYS A 423 -24.30 -21.80 -40.61
CA LYS A 423 -24.05 -20.95 -39.45
C LYS A 423 -25.29 -20.16 -39.09
N GLU A 424 -25.68 -20.20 -37.82
CA GLU A 424 -26.75 -19.35 -37.30
C GLU A 424 -26.17 -18.06 -36.71
N ILE A 425 -26.77 -16.93 -37.08
CA ILE A 425 -26.54 -15.63 -36.48
C ILE A 425 -27.75 -15.23 -35.63
N PHE A 426 -27.50 -14.61 -34.48
CA PHE A 426 -28.55 -14.14 -33.59
C PHE A 426 -28.79 -12.65 -33.81
N ILE A 427 -29.95 -12.31 -34.36
CA ILE A 427 -30.37 -10.93 -34.62
C ILE A 427 -31.27 -10.45 -33.49
N SER A 428 -31.08 -9.21 -33.05
CA SER A 428 -31.90 -8.59 -32.01
C SER A 428 -33.27 -8.20 -32.58
N ASP A 429 -34.33 -8.61 -31.91
CA ASP A 429 -35.70 -8.16 -32.17
C ASP A 429 -35.92 -6.87 -31.37
N GLU A 430 -35.78 -5.71 -32.02
CA GLU A 430 -35.82 -4.42 -31.33
C GLU A 430 -37.14 -4.17 -30.60
N GLU A 431 -38.27 -4.55 -31.21
CA GLU A 431 -39.60 -4.39 -30.65
C GLU A 431 -39.76 -5.23 -29.36
N GLN A 432 -39.45 -6.53 -29.44
CA GLN A 432 -39.53 -7.42 -28.27
C GLN A 432 -38.49 -7.07 -27.20
N SER A 433 -37.32 -6.56 -27.60
CA SER A 433 -36.29 -6.05 -26.68
C SER A 433 -36.76 -4.79 -25.95
N ASN A 434 -37.45 -3.88 -26.63
CA ASN A 434 -38.04 -2.69 -26.00
C ASN A 434 -39.16 -3.07 -25.03
N LEU A 435 -40.00 -4.04 -25.39
CA LEU A 435 -41.01 -4.58 -24.49
C LEU A 435 -40.37 -5.23 -23.24
N ALA A 436 -39.30 -6.01 -23.40
CA ALA A 436 -38.57 -6.59 -22.27
C ALA A 436 -37.99 -5.52 -21.33
N ARG A 437 -37.45 -4.42 -21.87
CA ARG A 437 -36.97 -3.28 -21.06
C ARG A 437 -38.12 -2.59 -20.33
N GLN A 438 -39.24 -2.36 -21.00
CA GLN A 438 -40.43 -1.77 -20.38
C GLN A 438 -40.93 -2.64 -19.22
N LYS A 439 -41.07 -3.96 -19.44
CA LYS A 439 -41.47 -4.91 -18.40
C LYS A 439 -40.50 -4.98 -17.22
N ALA A 440 -39.20 -4.89 -17.48
CA ALA A 440 -38.20 -4.80 -16.43
C ALA A 440 -38.33 -3.52 -15.58
N GLU A 441 -38.59 -2.36 -16.20
CA GLU A 441 -38.81 -1.11 -15.46
C GLU A 441 -40.12 -1.12 -14.68
N GLU A 442 -41.22 -1.64 -15.26
CA GLU A 442 -42.49 -1.86 -14.55
C GLU A 442 -42.28 -2.71 -13.28
N LEU A 443 -41.51 -3.80 -13.40
CA LEU A 443 -41.20 -4.69 -12.26
C LEU A 443 -40.38 -3.98 -11.18
N LYS A 444 -39.37 -3.17 -11.57
CA LYS A 444 -38.54 -2.42 -10.63
C LYS A 444 -39.34 -1.37 -9.86
N GLU A 445 -40.21 -0.62 -10.55
CA GLU A 445 -41.07 0.37 -9.90
C GLU A 445 -42.09 -0.31 -8.99
N ALA A 446 -42.69 -1.44 -9.42
CA ALA A 446 -43.57 -2.22 -8.57
C ALA A 446 -42.87 -2.71 -7.28
N PHE A 447 -41.61 -3.16 -7.39
CA PHE A 447 -40.81 -3.55 -6.23
C PHE A 447 -40.51 -2.36 -5.32
N LYS A 448 -40.11 -1.22 -5.88
CA LYS A 448 -39.82 0.01 -5.13
C LYS A 448 -41.02 0.53 -4.37
N ASP A 449 -42.20 0.50 -4.99
CA ASP A 449 -43.45 0.84 -4.31
C ASP A 449 -43.81 -0.18 -3.23
N TRP A 450 -43.44 -1.44 -3.41
CA TRP A 450 -43.78 -2.51 -2.49
C TRP A 450 -42.86 -2.58 -1.26
N ILE A 451 -41.55 -2.42 -1.44
CA ILE A 451 -40.53 -2.80 -0.46
C ILE A 451 -40.71 -2.11 0.89
N TYR A 452 -41.15 -0.85 0.90
CA TYR A 452 -41.39 -0.08 2.12
C TYR A 452 -42.86 0.04 2.53
N LYS A 453 -43.83 -0.57 1.84
CA LYS A 453 -45.26 -0.45 2.22
C LYS A 453 -45.56 -1.03 3.60
N ASP A 454 -45.05 -2.24 3.87
CA ASP A 454 -45.24 -2.89 5.16
C ASP A 454 -44.34 -2.28 6.25
N TYR A 455 -44.90 -2.04 7.44
CA TYR A 455 -44.19 -1.38 8.53
C TYR A 455 -43.08 -2.27 9.14
N ALA A 456 -43.33 -3.56 9.30
CA ALA A 456 -42.37 -4.48 9.89
C ALA A 456 -41.17 -4.69 8.95
N ARG A 457 -41.43 -4.95 7.67
CA ARG A 457 -40.42 -5.04 6.61
C ARG A 457 -39.62 -3.74 6.48
N ARG A 458 -40.29 -2.59 6.46
CA ARG A 458 -39.61 -1.28 6.42
C ARG A 458 -38.63 -1.12 7.58
N THR A 459 -39.09 -1.40 8.80
CA THR A 459 -38.27 -1.27 10.01
C THR A 459 -37.08 -2.23 9.99
N HIS A 460 -37.29 -3.48 9.54
CA HIS A 460 -36.22 -4.47 9.41
C HIS A 460 -35.17 -4.06 8.36
N LEU A 461 -35.60 -3.52 7.21
CA LEU A 461 -34.69 -3.03 6.18
C LEU A 461 -33.92 -1.77 6.62
N GLU A 462 -34.56 -0.86 7.35
CA GLU A 462 -33.88 0.27 8.00
C GLU A 462 -32.77 -0.24 8.93
N GLN A 463 -33.05 -1.24 9.76
CA GLN A 463 -32.07 -1.84 10.66
C GLN A 463 -30.90 -2.46 9.89
N ILE A 464 -31.18 -3.36 8.94
CA ILE A 464 -30.14 -4.00 8.11
C ILE A 464 -29.25 -2.93 7.46
N TYR A 465 -29.84 -1.95 6.79
CA TYR A 465 -29.06 -0.93 6.09
C TYR A 465 -28.18 -0.12 7.04
N ASN A 466 -28.74 0.30 8.18
CA ASN A 466 -27.99 1.11 9.13
C ASN A 466 -26.92 0.31 9.88
N ASP A 467 -27.12 -0.97 10.10
CA ASP A 467 -26.15 -1.83 10.77
C ASP A 467 -25.03 -2.28 9.81
N THR A 468 -25.32 -2.37 8.50
CA THR A 468 -24.34 -2.68 7.46
C THR A 468 -23.57 -1.46 6.96
N PHE A 469 -24.23 -0.34 6.65
CA PHE A 469 -23.59 0.80 5.95
C PHE A 469 -23.47 2.08 6.78
N ASN A 470 -24.45 2.38 7.65
CA ASN A 470 -24.45 3.60 8.49
C ASN A 470 -23.96 3.31 9.92
N ASN A 471 -22.80 2.68 10.02
CA ASN A 471 -22.28 2.15 11.28
C ASN A 471 -20.92 2.75 11.69
N SER A 472 -20.34 3.61 10.86
CA SER A 472 -18.93 4.01 10.99
C SER A 472 -18.72 5.50 11.22
N VAL A 473 -17.74 5.83 12.07
CA VAL A 473 -17.28 7.20 12.33
C VAL A 473 -15.87 7.38 11.79
N LEU A 474 -15.62 8.48 11.07
CA LEU A 474 -14.29 8.77 10.53
C LEU A 474 -13.30 9.09 11.64
N LYS A 475 -12.11 8.48 11.58
CA LYS A 475 -11.01 8.76 12.49
C LYS A 475 -10.48 10.18 12.27
N THR A 476 -10.28 10.92 13.36
CA THR A 476 -9.67 12.24 13.36
C THR A 476 -8.18 12.15 13.72
N TYR A 477 -7.36 12.94 13.04
CA TYR A 477 -5.92 12.98 13.24
C TYR A 477 -5.48 14.41 13.57
N ASP A 478 -4.86 14.59 14.72
CA ASP A 478 -4.26 15.85 15.15
C ASP A 478 -2.75 15.66 15.33
N GLY A 479 -1.99 16.17 14.36
CA GLY A 479 -0.53 16.16 14.40
C GLY A 479 0.08 17.44 14.97
N SER A 480 -0.70 18.35 15.55
CA SER A 480 -0.21 19.65 16.02
C SER A 480 1.00 19.54 16.96
N GLN A 481 0.99 18.51 17.80
CA GLN A 481 2.01 18.18 18.80
C GLN A 481 3.22 17.41 18.24
N LEU A 482 3.23 17.06 16.95
CA LEU A 482 4.38 16.40 16.34
C LEU A 482 5.59 17.34 16.33
N GLU A 483 6.67 16.82 16.91
CA GLU A 483 8.02 17.39 16.86
C GLU A 483 8.87 16.53 15.92
N LEU A 484 9.40 17.15 14.86
CA LEU A 484 10.19 16.46 13.84
C LEU A 484 11.69 16.65 14.12
N GLU A 485 12.32 15.63 14.70
CA GLU A 485 13.75 15.65 15.04
C GLU A 485 14.61 15.60 13.76
N GLY A 486 15.63 16.46 13.66
CA GLY A 486 16.49 16.53 12.47
C GLY A 486 15.80 17.10 11.21
N PHE A 487 14.54 17.51 11.30
CA PHE A 487 13.86 18.25 10.25
C PHE A 487 14.41 19.67 10.11
N ASN A 488 14.40 20.18 8.89
CA ASN A 488 14.89 21.51 8.60
C ASN A 488 13.96 22.59 9.19
N HIS A 489 14.43 23.35 10.18
CA HIS A 489 13.60 24.32 10.91
C HIS A 489 13.14 25.51 10.05
N ASN A 490 13.81 25.77 8.94
CA ASN A 490 13.44 26.81 7.99
C ASN A 490 12.26 26.39 7.09
N VAL A 491 11.91 25.11 7.11
CA VAL A 491 10.71 24.59 6.44
C VAL A 491 9.58 24.56 7.46
N LYS A 492 8.52 25.33 7.22
CA LYS A 492 7.32 25.31 8.08
C LYS A 492 6.25 24.43 7.48
N LEU A 493 5.84 23.40 8.22
CA LEU A 493 4.70 22.57 7.85
C LEU A 493 3.38 23.26 8.18
N ARG A 494 2.42 23.15 7.26
CA ARG A 494 1.04 23.57 7.47
C ARG A 494 0.31 22.58 8.38
N PRO A 495 -0.77 22.99 9.08
CA PRO A 495 -1.52 22.11 9.98
C PRO A 495 -1.98 20.79 9.32
N HIS A 496 -2.49 20.85 8.08
CA HIS A 496 -2.92 19.65 7.36
C HIS A 496 -1.76 18.69 7.05
N GLN A 497 -0.55 19.20 6.85
CA GLN A 497 0.64 18.38 6.61
C GLN A 497 1.04 17.63 7.87
N LYS A 498 1.02 18.31 9.03
CA LYS A 498 1.22 17.65 10.34
C LYS A 498 0.17 16.57 10.59
N ASN A 499 -1.10 16.84 10.32
CA ASN A 499 -2.17 15.85 10.48
C ASN A 499 -1.98 14.65 9.54
N ALA A 500 -1.53 14.89 8.30
CA ALA A 500 -1.21 13.82 7.35
C ALA A 500 -0.03 12.96 7.82
N ILE A 501 1.05 13.58 8.33
CA ILE A 501 2.19 12.85 8.91
C ILE A 501 1.72 12.02 10.10
N PHE A 502 0.90 12.60 10.98
CA PHE A 502 0.34 11.89 12.12
C PHE A 502 -0.51 10.68 11.68
N ARG A 503 -1.37 10.85 10.68
CA ARG A 503 -2.14 9.74 10.09
C ARG A 503 -1.25 8.61 9.60
N THR A 504 -0.15 8.93 8.93
CA THR A 504 0.78 7.88 8.43
C THR A 504 1.53 7.16 9.54
N ILE A 505 1.75 7.81 10.69
CA ILE A 505 2.32 7.17 11.88
C ILE A 505 1.32 6.19 12.46
N GLN A 506 0.06 6.62 12.62
CA GLN A 506 -1.01 5.83 13.25
C GLN A 506 -1.48 4.65 12.39
N ASP A 507 -1.62 4.85 11.09
CA ASP A 507 -2.21 3.84 10.20
C ASP A 507 -1.15 3.10 9.39
N ARG A 508 -1.48 1.87 8.96
CA ARG A 508 -0.60 1.05 8.13
C ARG A 508 -0.68 1.40 6.64
N ALA A 509 -1.88 1.71 6.15
CA ALA A 509 -2.12 2.03 4.75
C ALA A 509 -2.81 3.39 4.63
N VAL A 510 -2.22 4.30 3.84
CA VAL A 510 -2.72 5.67 3.70
C VAL A 510 -2.71 6.10 2.23
N CYS A 511 -3.79 6.74 1.79
CA CYS A 511 -3.81 7.54 0.56
C CYS A 511 -3.81 9.02 0.93
N LEU A 512 -2.76 9.75 0.52
CA LEU A 512 -2.71 11.21 0.63
C LEU A 512 -3.32 11.84 -0.62
N ASP A 513 -4.65 11.92 -0.63
CA ASP A 513 -5.44 12.62 -1.64
C ASP A 513 -5.45 14.13 -1.41
N HIS A 514 -4.29 14.75 -1.66
CA HIS A 514 -4.17 16.21 -1.61
C HIS A 514 -3.99 16.78 -3.01
N GLN A 515 -4.52 17.97 -3.26
CA GLN A 515 -4.33 18.70 -4.51
C GLN A 515 -2.83 18.92 -4.82
N VAL A 516 -2.50 19.10 -6.10
CA VAL A 516 -1.16 19.52 -6.53
C VAL A 516 -0.75 20.80 -5.81
N GLY A 517 0.49 20.85 -5.30
CA GLY A 517 1.00 21.98 -4.52
C GLY A 517 0.64 21.99 -3.03
N ALA A 518 -0.17 21.04 -2.54
CA ALA A 518 -0.49 20.91 -1.10
C ALA A 518 0.67 20.35 -0.24
N GLY A 519 1.81 20.02 -0.87
CA GLY A 519 3.02 19.56 -0.19
C GLY A 519 3.05 18.06 0.14
N LYS A 520 2.50 17.20 -0.73
CA LYS A 520 2.49 15.73 -0.57
C LYS A 520 3.89 15.14 -0.41
N THR A 521 4.85 15.57 -1.24
CA THR A 521 6.24 15.10 -1.18
C THR A 521 6.86 15.35 0.19
N LEU A 522 6.70 16.57 0.72
CA LEU A 522 7.21 16.93 2.04
C LEU A 522 6.53 16.13 3.16
N CYS A 523 5.23 15.88 3.06
CA CYS A 523 4.54 14.98 4.00
C CYS A 523 5.15 13.57 3.95
N ALA A 524 5.31 12.99 2.76
CA ALA A 524 5.83 11.64 2.60
C ALA A 524 7.27 11.50 3.13
N ILE A 525 8.13 12.49 2.90
CA ILE A 525 9.50 12.54 3.42
C ILE A 525 9.49 12.59 4.96
N ALA A 526 8.71 13.49 5.55
CA ALA A 526 8.61 13.60 7.01
C ALA A 526 8.01 12.34 7.63
N SER A 527 6.95 11.79 7.04
CA SER A 527 6.37 10.51 7.44
C SER A 527 7.39 9.38 7.42
N CYS A 528 8.22 9.29 6.38
CA CYS A 528 9.27 8.28 6.28
C CYS A 528 10.26 8.40 7.45
N MET A 529 10.80 9.60 7.67
CA MET A 529 11.84 9.82 8.68
C MET A 529 11.32 9.67 10.11
N GLU A 530 10.13 10.20 10.41
CA GLU A 530 9.57 10.07 11.76
C GLU A 530 9.22 8.62 12.10
N GLN A 531 8.62 7.88 11.17
CA GLN A 531 8.33 6.47 11.41
C GLN A 531 9.61 5.67 11.61
N LYS A 532 10.70 6.00 10.90
CA LYS A 532 11.99 5.34 11.10
C LYS A 532 12.58 5.68 12.46
N ARG A 533 12.55 6.96 12.86
CA ARG A 533 13.00 7.41 14.19
C ARG A 533 12.25 6.70 15.33
N MET A 534 10.94 6.53 15.17
CA MET A 534 10.08 5.84 16.14
C MET A 534 10.25 4.31 16.13
N GLY A 535 10.99 3.74 15.16
CA GLY A 535 11.17 2.30 15.00
C GLY A 535 9.96 1.57 14.40
N LEU A 536 9.01 2.31 13.80
CA LEU A 536 7.82 1.75 13.14
C LEU A 536 8.12 1.21 11.74
N VAL A 537 9.14 1.75 11.08
CA VAL A 537 9.64 1.30 9.79
C VAL A 537 11.17 1.27 9.82
N ASN A 538 11.78 0.37 9.08
CA ASN A 538 13.22 0.22 8.99
C ASN A 538 13.75 0.78 7.66
N LYS A 539 13.11 0.43 6.53
CA LYS A 539 13.59 0.78 5.20
C LYS A 539 12.42 1.08 4.27
N THR A 540 12.30 2.36 3.90
CA THR A 540 11.26 2.83 2.99
C THR A 540 11.72 2.78 1.54
N LEU A 541 10.91 2.19 0.67
CA LEU A 541 11.04 2.32 -0.79
C LEU A 541 10.07 3.38 -1.30
N ILE A 542 10.57 4.38 -2.01
CA ILE A 542 9.79 5.45 -2.64
C ILE A 542 9.88 5.28 -4.15
N ALA A 543 8.75 4.93 -4.77
CA ALA A 543 8.64 4.80 -6.21
C ALA A 543 8.02 6.06 -6.81
N VAL A 544 8.71 6.67 -7.78
CA VAL A 544 8.32 7.97 -8.35
C VAL A 544 8.39 7.97 -9.88
N PRO A 545 7.72 8.92 -10.57
CA PRO A 545 7.89 9.10 -12.00
C PRO A 545 9.37 9.29 -12.38
N ASN A 546 9.81 8.67 -13.49
CA ASN A 546 11.23 8.54 -13.84
C ASN A 546 12.01 9.87 -13.93
N HIS A 547 11.32 10.98 -14.24
CA HIS A 547 11.93 12.30 -14.36
C HIS A 547 12.04 13.05 -13.02
N LEU A 548 11.41 12.54 -11.96
CA LEU A 548 11.32 13.18 -10.65
C LEU A 548 12.25 12.58 -9.59
N THR A 549 12.97 11.49 -9.87
CA THR A 549 13.86 10.83 -8.89
C THR A 549 14.88 11.80 -8.28
N LYS A 550 15.50 12.66 -9.10
CA LYS A 550 16.41 13.72 -8.63
C LYS A 550 15.71 14.75 -7.76
N GLN A 551 14.58 15.26 -8.23
CA GLN A 551 13.83 16.29 -7.53
C GLN A 551 13.38 15.79 -6.15
N TRP A 552 12.92 14.54 -6.08
CA TRP A 552 12.60 13.88 -4.82
C TRP A 552 13.82 13.77 -3.90
N GLY A 553 14.99 13.40 -4.43
CA GLY A 553 16.24 13.40 -3.66
C GLY A 553 16.59 14.79 -3.11
N ASP A 554 16.52 15.82 -3.95
CA ASP A 554 16.82 17.21 -3.56
C ASP A 554 15.83 17.73 -2.50
N GLU A 555 14.53 17.41 -2.64
CA GLU A 555 13.50 17.72 -1.65
C GLU A 555 13.72 16.96 -0.33
N PHE A 556 14.17 15.70 -0.39
CA PHE A 556 14.50 14.90 0.78
C PHE A 556 15.63 15.54 1.58
N TYR A 557 16.76 15.86 0.94
CA TYR A 557 17.89 16.51 1.62
C TYR A 557 17.59 17.95 2.05
N LYS A 558 16.66 18.64 1.37
CA LYS A 558 16.15 19.93 1.84
C LYS A 558 15.39 19.82 3.16
N ALA A 559 14.59 18.75 3.32
CA ALA A 559 13.79 18.50 4.52
C ALA A 559 14.60 17.86 5.65
N TYR A 560 15.43 16.87 5.34
CA TYR A 560 16.31 16.16 6.27
C TYR A 560 17.74 16.06 5.69
N PRO A 561 18.58 17.09 5.89
CA PRO A 561 19.96 17.12 5.41
C PRO A 561 20.84 15.93 5.81
N ASN A 562 20.49 15.21 6.89
CA ASN A 562 21.25 14.07 7.41
C ASN A 562 20.78 12.69 6.97
N ALA A 563 19.70 12.61 6.20
CA ALA A 563 19.14 11.32 5.85
C ALA A 563 20.10 10.52 4.94
N ASN A 564 20.22 9.22 5.21
CA ASN A 564 20.93 8.28 4.35
C ASN A 564 20.00 7.78 3.24
N VAL A 565 19.97 8.50 2.12
CA VAL A 565 19.02 8.23 1.01
C VAL A 565 19.74 7.77 -0.24
N LEU A 566 19.36 6.58 -0.74
CA LEU A 566 19.80 6.07 -2.04
C LEU A 566 18.89 6.58 -3.15
N VAL A 567 19.42 7.36 -4.10
CA VAL A 567 18.66 7.89 -5.24
C VAL A 567 19.10 7.20 -6.54
N VAL A 568 18.18 6.47 -7.17
CA VAL A 568 18.43 5.74 -8.42
C VAL A 568 17.95 6.57 -9.62
N ASP A 569 18.91 7.04 -10.43
CA ASP A 569 18.71 8.03 -11.50
C ASP A 569 18.68 7.40 -12.92
N SER A 570 19.33 6.25 -13.12
CA SER A 570 19.57 5.69 -14.45
C SER A 570 18.40 4.83 -14.95
N LYS A 571 17.77 5.25 -16.05
CA LYS A 571 16.77 4.47 -16.79
C LYS A 571 17.33 3.18 -17.42
N ASP A 572 18.62 3.17 -17.71
CA ASP A 572 19.32 2.07 -18.37
C ASP A 572 20.24 1.36 -17.37
N THR A 573 19.69 0.41 -16.63
CA THR A 573 20.48 -0.54 -15.82
C THR A 573 20.47 -1.88 -16.52
N THR A 574 21.65 -2.39 -16.86
CA THR A 574 21.81 -3.78 -17.30
C THR A 574 21.36 -4.74 -16.20
N GLU A 575 21.04 -5.99 -16.54
CA GLU A 575 20.64 -7.00 -15.56
C GLU A 575 21.67 -7.19 -14.43
N LYS A 576 22.97 -7.17 -14.76
CA LYS A 576 24.04 -7.24 -13.77
C LYS A 576 24.10 -6.02 -12.84
N GLU A 577 23.91 -4.81 -13.39
CA GLU A 577 23.89 -3.59 -12.59
C GLU A 577 22.64 -3.51 -11.69
N ARG A 578 21.51 -4.00 -12.19
CA ARG A 578 20.28 -4.13 -11.41
C ARG A 578 20.44 -5.11 -10.25
N GLU A 579 21.05 -6.28 -10.50
CA GLU A 579 21.34 -7.26 -9.46
C GLU A 579 22.26 -6.66 -8.38
N LEU A 580 23.29 -5.90 -8.79
CA LEU A 580 24.18 -5.19 -7.86
C LEU A 580 23.42 -4.13 -7.05
N LEU A 581 22.55 -3.34 -7.69
CA LEU A 581 21.73 -2.33 -7.05
C LEU A 581 20.80 -2.95 -5.99
N PHE A 582 20.14 -4.04 -6.32
CA PHE A 582 19.23 -4.71 -5.40
C PHE A 582 19.99 -5.28 -4.21
N ASN A 583 21.16 -5.87 -4.44
CA ASN A 583 22.02 -6.37 -3.36
C ASN A 583 22.57 -5.21 -2.50
N GLN A 584 22.82 -4.06 -3.11
CA GLN A 584 23.17 -2.84 -2.39
C GLN A 584 22.00 -2.37 -1.51
N ILE A 585 20.76 -2.40 -1.99
CA ILE A 585 19.58 -2.08 -1.18
C ILE A 585 19.46 -3.04 -0.01
N ALA A 586 19.58 -4.35 -0.25
CA ALA A 586 19.43 -5.37 0.78
C ALA A 586 20.46 -5.24 1.90
N ASN A 587 21.74 -5.07 1.53
CA ASN A 587 22.85 -5.16 2.48
C ASN A 587 23.24 -3.84 3.17
N ASN A 588 22.52 -2.74 2.93
CA ASN A 588 22.80 -1.45 3.55
C ASN A 588 21.57 -0.90 4.28
N ASN A 589 21.82 -0.08 5.29
CA ASN A 589 20.78 0.55 6.12
C ASN A 589 20.46 1.97 5.60
N TYR A 590 19.64 2.04 4.57
CA TYR A 590 19.13 3.32 4.06
C TYR A 590 17.89 3.78 4.84
N ASP A 591 17.76 5.09 5.04
CA ASP A 591 16.53 5.70 5.54
C ASP A 591 15.41 5.62 4.51
N ALA A 592 15.76 5.91 3.26
CA ALA A 592 14.88 5.74 2.13
C ALA A 592 15.66 5.33 0.87
N VAL A 593 15.00 4.59 -0.01
CA VAL A 593 15.47 4.28 -1.35
C VAL A 593 14.49 4.88 -2.36
N ILE A 594 14.96 5.80 -3.19
CA ILE A 594 14.15 6.45 -4.22
C ILE A 594 14.45 5.80 -5.56
N ILE A 595 13.42 5.19 -6.17
CA ILE A 595 13.51 4.54 -7.48
C ILE A 595 12.46 5.08 -8.45
N ALA A 596 12.73 4.92 -9.73
CA ALA A 596 11.74 5.19 -10.75
C ALA A 596 10.67 4.08 -10.80
N HIS A 597 9.46 4.41 -11.24
CA HIS A 597 8.39 3.44 -11.47
C HIS A 597 8.81 2.26 -12.34
N THR A 598 9.63 2.49 -13.36
CA THR A 598 10.16 1.41 -14.21
C THR A 598 11.03 0.43 -13.45
N HIS A 599 11.76 0.87 -12.42
CA HIS A 599 12.52 -0.03 -11.55
C HIS A 599 11.62 -0.79 -10.59
N LEU A 600 10.51 -0.18 -10.13
CA LEU A 600 9.52 -0.86 -9.30
C LEU A 600 8.94 -2.07 -10.03
N GLU A 601 8.62 -1.92 -11.32
CA GLU A 601 8.10 -2.99 -12.19
C GLU A 601 9.14 -4.11 -12.45
N LEU A 602 10.43 -3.82 -12.27
CA LEU A 602 11.53 -4.78 -12.44
C LEU A 602 11.96 -5.45 -11.13
N LEU A 603 11.45 -4.99 -9.99
CA LEU A 603 11.73 -5.61 -8.70
C LEU A 603 11.02 -6.96 -8.61
N SER A 604 11.80 -8.01 -8.32
CA SER A 604 11.26 -9.35 -8.10
C SER A 604 10.28 -9.34 -6.92
N ASN A 605 9.20 -10.11 -7.06
CA ASN A 605 8.16 -10.28 -6.08
C ASN A 605 8.34 -11.60 -5.32
N PRO A 606 7.87 -11.70 -4.06
CA PRO A 606 8.02 -12.92 -3.28
C PRO A 606 7.24 -14.07 -3.91
N ARG A 607 7.93 -15.20 -4.11
CA ARG A 607 7.40 -16.38 -4.81
C ARG A 607 6.12 -16.91 -4.19
N GLY A 608 6.07 -16.99 -2.86
CA GLY A 608 4.90 -17.47 -2.11
C GLY A 608 3.63 -16.65 -2.37
N ILE A 609 3.76 -15.31 -2.50
CA ILE A 609 2.61 -14.44 -2.79
C ILE A 609 2.06 -14.67 -4.19
N ILE A 610 2.96 -14.90 -5.16
CA ILE A 610 2.57 -15.20 -6.54
C ILE A 610 1.82 -16.54 -6.59
N GLU A 611 2.29 -17.54 -5.85
CA GLU A 611 1.66 -18.86 -5.77
C GLU A 611 0.31 -18.82 -5.05
N GLU A 612 0.19 -18.06 -3.96
CA GLU A 612 -1.07 -17.85 -3.26
C GLU A 612 -2.11 -17.16 -4.15
N LEU A 613 -1.73 -16.09 -4.83
CA LEU A 613 -2.64 -15.40 -5.76
C LEU A 613 -3.05 -16.28 -6.95
N LYS A 614 -2.15 -17.16 -7.41
CA LYS A 614 -2.47 -18.18 -8.42
C LYS A 614 -3.57 -19.10 -7.89
N GLU A 615 -3.41 -19.60 -6.66
CA GLU A 615 -4.37 -20.51 -6.05
C GLU A 615 -5.72 -19.83 -5.81
N GLU A 616 -5.73 -18.60 -5.29
CA GLU A 616 -6.95 -17.80 -5.15
C GLU A 616 -7.69 -17.62 -6.49
N GLU A 617 -6.96 -17.30 -7.58
CA GLU A 617 -7.57 -17.12 -8.90
C GLU A 617 -8.11 -18.45 -9.47
N LEU A 618 -7.46 -19.58 -9.19
CA LEU A 618 -7.94 -20.92 -9.58
C LEU A 618 -9.21 -21.31 -8.80
N VAL A 619 -9.20 -21.18 -7.48
CA VAL A 619 -10.37 -21.46 -6.61
C VAL A 619 -11.56 -20.59 -7.01
N ASN A 620 -11.33 -19.31 -7.33
CA ASN A 620 -12.40 -18.43 -7.80
C ASN A 620 -12.94 -18.86 -9.17
N ALA A 621 -12.09 -19.38 -10.07
CA ALA A 621 -12.53 -19.92 -11.35
C ALA A 621 -13.36 -21.20 -11.17
N GLU A 622 -12.97 -22.08 -10.24
CA GLU A 622 -13.70 -23.30 -9.88
C GLU A 622 -15.09 -22.99 -9.31
N LYS A 623 -15.17 -22.12 -8.29
CA LYS A 623 -16.46 -21.66 -7.73
C LYS A 623 -17.38 -21.04 -8.78
N ASN A 624 -16.82 -20.27 -9.71
CA ASN A 624 -17.58 -19.69 -10.81
C ASN A 624 -18.12 -20.75 -11.77
N PHE A 625 -17.36 -21.82 -12.02
CA PHE A 625 -17.81 -22.94 -12.86
C PHE A 625 -18.88 -23.77 -12.18
N GLU A 626 -18.70 -24.10 -10.89
CA GLU A 626 -19.71 -24.79 -10.07
C GLU A 626 -21.05 -24.05 -10.06
N ARG A 627 -21.02 -22.71 -9.93
CA ARG A 627 -22.23 -21.88 -10.04
C ARG A 627 -22.91 -22.04 -11.40
N GLN A 628 -22.14 -22.03 -12.50
CA GLN A 628 -22.70 -22.19 -13.85
C GLN A 628 -23.31 -23.59 -14.03
N GLU A 629 -22.72 -24.63 -13.45
CA GLU A 629 -23.28 -25.99 -13.46
C GLU A 629 -24.60 -26.06 -12.68
N LEU A 630 -24.67 -25.44 -11.51
CA LEU A 630 -25.90 -25.36 -10.72
C LEU A 630 -27.00 -24.61 -11.47
N ALA A 631 -26.66 -23.46 -12.08
CA ALA A 631 -27.58 -22.69 -12.91
C ALA A 631 -28.10 -23.51 -14.11
N TYR A 632 -27.26 -24.36 -14.70
CA TYR A 632 -27.65 -25.30 -15.75
C TYR A 632 -28.56 -26.41 -15.24
N GLN A 633 -28.26 -27.01 -14.09
CA GLN A 633 -29.09 -28.06 -13.48
C GLN A 633 -30.49 -27.54 -13.14
N ASN A 634 -30.58 -26.31 -12.63
CA ASN A 634 -31.84 -25.69 -12.24
C ASN A 634 -32.71 -25.30 -13.44
N ASN A 635 -32.11 -24.81 -14.54
CA ASN A 635 -32.87 -24.45 -15.74
C ASN A 635 -32.17 -24.78 -17.09
N PRO A 636 -32.07 -26.07 -17.47
CA PRO A 636 -31.35 -26.49 -18.68
C PRO A 636 -31.87 -25.89 -19.99
N ARG A 637 -33.10 -25.35 -20.00
CA ARG A 637 -33.74 -24.75 -21.19
C ARG A 637 -33.25 -23.33 -21.46
N GLU A 638 -32.93 -22.57 -20.41
CA GLU A 638 -32.54 -21.15 -20.52
C GLU A 638 -31.04 -20.94 -20.31
N THR A 639 -30.37 -21.81 -19.54
CA THR A 639 -28.92 -21.76 -19.31
C THR A 639 -28.20 -22.74 -20.23
N LYS A 640 -27.08 -22.29 -20.80
CA LYS A 640 -26.23 -23.15 -21.63
C LYS A 640 -25.42 -24.06 -20.73
N LYS A 641 -25.30 -25.34 -21.10
CA LYS A 641 -24.37 -26.25 -20.43
C LYS A 641 -22.97 -25.62 -20.39
N PRO A 642 -22.37 -25.46 -19.20
CA PRO A 642 -21.02 -24.95 -19.07
C PRO A 642 -20.04 -25.82 -19.87
N ASN A 643 -19.09 -25.18 -20.54
CA ASN A 643 -18.16 -25.88 -21.40
C ASN A 643 -16.92 -26.30 -20.59
N GLU A 644 -16.87 -27.58 -20.21
CA GLU A 644 -15.75 -28.19 -19.46
C GLU A 644 -14.39 -27.94 -20.14
N ARG A 645 -14.32 -27.97 -21.47
CA ARG A 645 -13.09 -27.69 -22.22
C ARG A 645 -12.70 -26.21 -22.11
N ALA A 646 -13.66 -25.30 -22.17
CA ALA A 646 -13.41 -23.87 -22.00
C ALA A 646 -12.95 -23.55 -20.56
N PHE A 647 -13.54 -24.23 -19.57
CA PHE A 647 -13.13 -24.14 -18.18
C PHE A 647 -11.69 -24.62 -17.97
N LYS A 648 -11.35 -25.83 -18.48
CA LYS A 648 -9.97 -26.34 -18.45
C LYS A 648 -8.99 -25.38 -19.11
N ASN A 649 -9.33 -24.84 -20.28
CA ASN A 649 -8.53 -23.81 -20.95
C ASN A 649 -8.37 -22.53 -20.11
N LYS A 650 -9.38 -22.13 -19.31
CA LYS A 650 -9.29 -20.98 -18.39
C LYS A 650 -8.28 -21.28 -17.28
N LEU A 651 -8.34 -22.46 -16.65
CA LEU A 651 -7.37 -22.87 -15.63
C LEU A 651 -5.94 -22.92 -16.19
N ASP A 652 -5.76 -23.49 -17.38
CA ASP A 652 -4.45 -23.55 -18.03
C ASP A 652 -3.90 -22.15 -18.37
N LYS A 653 -4.77 -21.20 -18.77
CA LYS A 653 -4.38 -19.79 -18.96
C LYS A 653 -3.98 -19.12 -17.66
N ILE A 654 -4.68 -19.39 -16.54
CA ILE A 654 -4.31 -18.86 -15.22
C ILE A 654 -2.94 -19.40 -14.83
N ARG A 655 -2.71 -20.71 -14.94
CA ARG A 655 -1.41 -21.33 -14.66
C ARG A 655 -0.30 -20.71 -15.50
N ALA A 656 -0.45 -20.69 -16.82
CA ALA A 656 0.53 -20.10 -17.73
C ALA A 656 0.81 -18.62 -17.44
N LYS A 657 -0.21 -17.85 -17.04
CA LYS A 657 -0.07 -16.44 -16.64
C LYS A 657 0.83 -16.28 -15.43
N TYR A 658 0.68 -17.11 -14.39
CA TYR A 658 1.50 -17.03 -13.17
C TYR A 658 2.88 -17.67 -13.35
N ASP A 659 2.98 -18.75 -14.12
CA ASP A 659 4.27 -19.35 -14.47
C ASP A 659 5.13 -18.34 -15.24
N ALA A 660 4.54 -17.60 -16.20
CA ALA A 660 5.23 -16.52 -16.89
C ALA A 660 5.64 -15.34 -15.98
N ILE A 661 4.96 -15.11 -14.84
CA ILE A 661 5.43 -14.12 -13.85
C ILE A 661 6.66 -14.66 -13.12
N LEU A 662 6.61 -15.94 -12.71
CA LEU A 662 7.69 -16.61 -12.00
C LEU A 662 8.96 -16.72 -12.84
N GLU A 663 8.83 -16.97 -14.14
CA GLU A 663 9.95 -17.01 -15.09
C GLU A 663 10.56 -15.63 -15.35
N LYS A 664 9.75 -14.56 -15.29
CA LYS A 664 10.19 -13.17 -15.51
C LYS A 664 10.81 -12.50 -14.29
N GLN A 665 10.99 -13.22 -13.18
CA GLN A 665 11.68 -12.70 -11.99
C GLN A 665 13.16 -12.46 -12.33
N GLY A 666 13.50 -11.22 -12.68
CA GLY A 666 14.80 -10.84 -13.25
C GLY A 666 15.90 -10.57 -12.22
N SER A 667 15.72 -11.00 -10.97
CA SER A 667 16.72 -10.93 -9.89
C SER A 667 16.57 -12.11 -8.95
N HIS A 668 17.69 -12.57 -8.38
CA HIS A 668 17.71 -13.62 -7.36
C HIS A 668 17.16 -13.16 -6.01
N ILE A 669 17.05 -11.84 -5.81
CA ILE A 669 16.49 -11.26 -4.59
C ILE A 669 15.18 -10.53 -4.86
N ASP A 670 14.20 -10.79 -4.00
CA ASP A 670 12.90 -10.13 -4.05
C ASP A 670 12.79 -8.96 -3.04
N ILE A 671 11.68 -8.22 -3.13
CA ILE A 671 11.39 -7.08 -2.25
C ILE A 671 11.44 -7.44 -0.76
N SER A 672 11.10 -8.68 -0.37
CA SER A 672 11.11 -9.11 1.02
C SER A 672 12.53 -9.26 1.55
N GLN A 673 13.42 -9.81 0.73
CA GLN A 673 14.83 -10.01 1.06
C GLN A 673 15.62 -8.69 1.08
N MET A 674 15.10 -7.65 0.43
CA MET A 674 15.65 -6.29 0.52
C MET A 674 15.38 -5.62 1.87
N GLY A 675 14.50 -6.19 2.70
CA GLY A 675 14.11 -5.65 4.00
C GLY A 675 13.24 -4.40 3.90
N ILE A 676 12.49 -4.25 2.80
CA ILE A 676 11.58 -3.12 2.60
C ILE A 676 10.29 -3.39 3.37
N ASP A 677 9.96 -2.49 4.30
CA ASP A 677 8.79 -2.60 5.18
C ASP A 677 7.85 -1.40 5.09
N ASN A 678 8.16 -0.45 4.20
CA ASN A 678 7.28 0.66 3.86
C ASN A 678 7.41 0.99 2.36
N LEU A 679 6.29 1.01 1.64
CA LEU A 679 6.24 1.37 0.22
C LEU A 679 5.45 2.65 0.00
N ILE A 680 6.11 3.67 -0.52
CA ILE A 680 5.51 4.93 -0.95
C ILE A 680 5.45 4.96 -2.47
N VAL A 681 4.26 5.19 -3.04
CA VAL A 681 4.07 5.29 -4.49
C VAL A 681 3.55 6.69 -4.83
N ASP A 682 4.39 7.47 -5.51
CA ASP A 682 4.01 8.77 -6.06
C ASP A 682 3.25 8.60 -7.38
N GLU A 683 2.32 9.51 -7.65
CA GLU A 683 1.37 9.39 -8.77
C GLU A 683 0.72 7.99 -8.87
N ALA A 684 0.21 7.50 -7.74
CA ALA A 684 -0.36 6.16 -7.62
C ALA A 684 -1.53 5.90 -8.58
N HIS A 685 -2.18 6.96 -9.11
CA HIS A 685 -3.21 6.84 -10.13
C HIS A 685 -2.72 6.16 -11.43
N LEU A 686 -1.41 6.08 -11.68
CA LEU A 686 -0.83 5.33 -12.79
C LEU A 686 -0.93 3.80 -12.63
N PHE A 687 -1.31 3.31 -11.44
CA PHE A 687 -1.41 1.90 -11.11
C PHE A 687 -2.84 1.42 -10.85
N LYS A 688 -3.85 2.23 -11.18
CA LYS A 688 -5.26 1.93 -10.86
C LYS A 688 -5.93 0.88 -11.73
N ASN A 689 -5.32 0.48 -12.85
CA ASN A 689 -5.91 -0.46 -13.82
C ASN A 689 -5.57 -1.92 -13.47
N LEU A 690 -6.16 -2.45 -12.39
CA LEU A 690 -5.98 -3.85 -11.98
C LEU A 690 -7.05 -4.75 -12.64
N ALA A 691 -6.76 -6.04 -12.82
CA ALA A 691 -7.75 -6.96 -13.37
C ALA A 691 -8.87 -7.22 -12.36
N PHE A 692 -10.11 -7.35 -12.86
CA PHE A 692 -11.28 -7.76 -12.09
C PHE A 692 -12.24 -8.57 -12.96
N GLU A 693 -13.04 -9.40 -12.30
CA GLU A 693 -14.13 -10.14 -12.93
C GLU A 693 -15.46 -9.61 -12.37
N THR A 694 -16.50 -9.59 -13.20
CA THR A 694 -17.87 -9.25 -12.77
C THR A 694 -18.88 -10.08 -13.56
N SER A 695 -19.97 -10.47 -12.90
CA SER A 695 -21.14 -11.14 -13.50
C SER A 695 -22.06 -10.16 -14.24
N MET A 696 -21.92 -8.86 -13.99
CA MET A 696 -22.75 -7.80 -14.56
C MET A 696 -22.16 -7.28 -15.88
N GLU A 697 -23.01 -7.07 -16.89
CA GLU A 697 -22.55 -6.72 -18.25
C GLU A 697 -22.65 -5.22 -18.57
N LYS A 698 -23.59 -4.50 -17.93
CA LYS A 698 -23.96 -3.13 -18.30
C LYS A 698 -23.63 -2.08 -17.24
N ILE A 699 -22.52 -2.24 -16.52
CA ILE A 699 -22.05 -1.19 -15.61
C ILE A 699 -21.20 -0.20 -16.40
N ALA A 700 -21.68 1.03 -16.53
CA ALA A 700 -20.92 2.11 -17.14
C ALA A 700 -19.65 2.40 -16.32
N GLY A 701 -18.55 2.70 -17.00
CA GLY A 701 -17.32 3.16 -16.34
C GLY A 701 -16.43 2.06 -15.75
N LEU A 702 -16.67 0.76 -15.98
CA LEU A 702 -15.82 -0.30 -15.42
C LEU A 702 -14.38 -0.37 -15.98
N GLY A 703 -14.10 0.28 -17.11
CA GLY A 703 -12.76 0.27 -17.73
C GLY A 703 -12.38 -1.11 -18.31
N ASN A 704 -11.08 -1.37 -18.46
CA ASN A 704 -10.57 -2.62 -19.05
C ASN A 704 -10.43 -3.73 -17.99
N GLN A 705 -11.25 -4.78 -18.09
CA GLN A 705 -11.25 -5.93 -17.17
C GLN A 705 -9.93 -6.71 -17.14
N GLN A 706 -9.14 -6.70 -18.22
CA GLN A 706 -7.86 -7.42 -18.26
C GLN A 706 -6.80 -6.78 -17.36
N GLY A 707 -6.99 -5.50 -16.98
CA GLY A 707 -6.02 -4.73 -16.21
C GLY A 707 -4.69 -4.53 -16.94
N SER A 708 -3.68 -4.08 -16.19
CA SER A 708 -2.33 -3.84 -16.66
C SER A 708 -1.30 -4.65 -15.88
N ASN A 709 -0.20 -5.04 -16.54
CA ASN A 709 0.90 -5.74 -15.87
C ASN A 709 1.49 -4.94 -14.71
N ARG A 710 1.60 -3.62 -14.90
CA ARG A 710 2.08 -2.67 -13.91
C ARG A 710 1.21 -2.63 -12.65
N ALA A 711 -0.11 -2.56 -12.80
CA ALA A 711 -1.03 -2.60 -11.65
C ALA A 711 -0.95 -3.95 -10.93
N ARG A 712 -0.89 -5.06 -11.69
CA ARG A 712 -0.74 -6.40 -11.12
C ARG A 712 0.56 -6.55 -10.33
N ASP A 713 1.67 -6.05 -10.86
CA ASP A 713 2.95 -6.06 -10.17
C ASP A 713 2.89 -5.32 -8.83
N LEU A 714 2.31 -4.11 -8.80
CA LEU A 714 2.09 -3.38 -7.56
C LEU A 714 1.17 -4.15 -6.60
N PHE A 715 0.14 -4.85 -7.12
CA PHE A 715 -0.82 -5.57 -6.29
C PHE A 715 -0.16 -6.74 -5.55
N ILE A 716 0.75 -7.45 -6.21
CA ILE A 716 1.56 -8.50 -5.56
C ILE A 716 2.40 -7.90 -4.43
N LYS A 717 3.03 -6.73 -4.66
CA LYS A 717 3.83 -6.02 -3.63
C LYS A 717 2.97 -5.56 -2.46
N THR A 718 1.79 -4.99 -2.70
CA THR A 718 0.89 -4.57 -1.60
C THR A 718 0.34 -5.76 -0.83
N ARG A 719 0.06 -6.89 -1.48
CA ARG A 719 -0.35 -8.14 -0.80
C ARG A 719 0.73 -8.64 0.15
N TYR A 720 1.98 -8.69 -0.32
CA TYR A 720 3.13 -8.99 0.53
C TYR A 720 3.18 -8.09 1.76
N LEU A 721 3.03 -6.77 1.57
CA LEU A 721 3.12 -5.81 2.65
C LEU A 721 1.99 -6.00 3.68
N HIS A 722 0.75 -6.19 3.23
CA HIS A 722 -0.39 -6.45 4.14
C HIS A 722 -0.21 -7.71 4.97
N GLN A 723 0.19 -8.83 4.36
CA GLN A 723 0.39 -10.11 5.06
C GLN A 723 1.53 -10.08 6.10
N ASN A 724 2.43 -9.12 6.00
CA ASN A 724 3.59 -8.99 6.89
C ASN A 724 3.47 -7.77 7.82
N ASP A 725 2.27 -7.21 7.97
CA ASP A 725 1.95 -6.04 8.78
C ASP A 725 2.80 -4.79 8.44
N LYS A 726 3.14 -4.63 7.15
CA LYS A 726 3.99 -3.55 6.64
C LYS A 726 3.18 -2.36 6.14
N LYS A 727 3.87 -1.25 5.88
CA LYS A 727 3.22 0.03 5.57
C LYS A 727 3.16 0.35 4.07
N ILE A 728 2.08 1.03 3.67
CA ILE A 728 1.82 1.45 2.30
C ILE A 728 1.33 2.90 2.30
N MET A 729 1.89 3.73 1.41
CA MET A 729 1.45 5.10 1.22
C MET A 729 1.29 5.42 -0.26
N PHE A 730 0.08 5.80 -0.66
CA PHE A 730 -0.18 6.31 -2.01
C PHE A 730 -0.25 7.83 -2.00
N LEU A 731 0.43 8.45 -2.95
CA LEU A 731 0.36 9.89 -3.19
C LEU A 731 -0.29 10.11 -4.55
N THR A 732 -1.39 10.84 -4.57
CA THR A 732 -2.09 11.19 -5.81
C THR A 732 -3.01 12.38 -5.53
N GLY A 733 -3.23 13.25 -6.51
CA GLY A 733 -4.28 14.29 -6.41
C GLY A 733 -5.60 13.87 -7.05
N THR A 734 -5.65 12.67 -7.63
CA THR A 734 -6.79 12.13 -8.38
C THR A 734 -6.86 10.61 -8.15
N PRO A 735 -7.15 10.14 -6.92
CA PRO A 735 -7.21 8.71 -6.64
C PRO A 735 -8.32 8.03 -7.45
N ILE A 736 -9.48 8.69 -7.58
CA ILE A 736 -10.63 8.22 -8.34
C ILE A 736 -10.94 9.29 -9.39
N ALA A 737 -10.98 8.90 -10.67
CA ALA A 737 -11.36 9.78 -11.75
C ALA A 737 -12.86 9.72 -12.00
N ASN A 738 -13.36 8.59 -12.55
CA ASN A 738 -14.76 8.45 -12.97
C ASN A 738 -15.27 6.99 -12.95
N SER A 739 -14.63 6.11 -12.19
CA SER A 739 -14.90 4.67 -12.27
C SER A 739 -15.03 4.01 -10.90
N LEU A 740 -16.07 3.18 -10.76
CA LEU A 740 -16.26 2.29 -9.61
C LEU A 740 -15.12 1.27 -9.48
N SER A 741 -14.54 0.81 -10.60
CA SER A 741 -13.43 -0.15 -10.54
C SER A 741 -12.18 0.49 -9.94
N GLU A 742 -11.93 1.78 -10.18
CA GLU A 742 -10.81 2.50 -9.55
C GLU A 742 -10.95 2.56 -8.02
N MET A 743 -12.15 2.82 -7.51
CA MET A 743 -12.41 2.78 -6.06
C MET A 743 -12.20 1.37 -5.49
N TYR A 744 -12.75 0.36 -6.16
CA TYR A 744 -12.56 -1.05 -5.78
C TYR A 744 -11.07 -1.44 -5.77
N HIS A 745 -10.29 -1.00 -6.76
CA HIS A 745 -8.86 -1.28 -6.84
C HIS A 745 -8.07 -0.59 -5.75
N LEU A 746 -8.38 0.67 -5.43
CA LEU A 746 -7.74 1.36 -4.30
C LEU A 746 -7.99 0.63 -2.97
N GLN A 747 -9.21 0.15 -2.73
CA GLN A 747 -9.52 -0.66 -1.55
C GLN A 747 -8.73 -1.97 -1.57
N ARG A 748 -8.61 -2.64 -2.72
CA ARG A 748 -7.76 -3.85 -2.85
C ARG A 748 -6.28 -3.58 -2.57
N TYR A 749 -5.78 -2.38 -2.88
CA TYR A 749 -4.40 -1.99 -2.59
C TYR A 749 -4.18 -1.61 -1.13
N LEU A 750 -5.10 -0.85 -0.53
CA LEU A 750 -4.87 -0.17 0.75
C LEU A 750 -5.61 -0.82 1.92
N THR A 751 -6.81 -1.36 1.71
CA THR A 751 -7.65 -1.90 2.78
C THR A 751 -8.36 -3.20 2.35
N PRO A 752 -7.61 -4.25 1.96
CA PRO A 752 -8.20 -5.49 1.47
C PRO A 752 -9.06 -6.20 2.51
N ASP A 753 -8.72 -6.09 3.80
CA ASP A 753 -9.47 -6.72 4.89
C ASP A 753 -10.81 -6.03 5.12
N VAL A 754 -10.82 -4.69 5.12
CA VAL A 754 -12.06 -3.89 5.20
C VAL A 754 -12.96 -4.22 4.02
N LEU A 755 -12.39 -4.31 2.81
CA LEU A 755 -13.17 -4.67 1.62
C LEU A 755 -13.83 -6.05 1.77
N LYS A 756 -13.12 -7.03 2.35
CA LYS A 756 -13.64 -8.38 2.61
C LYS A 756 -14.68 -8.41 3.74
N GLU A 757 -14.55 -7.57 4.76
CA GLU A 757 -15.54 -7.40 5.84
C GLU A 757 -16.86 -6.82 5.33
N GLU A 758 -16.79 -5.92 4.34
CA GLU A 758 -17.96 -5.24 3.75
C GLU A 758 -18.69 -6.09 2.68
N GLY A 759 -18.12 -7.25 2.29
CA GLY A 759 -18.70 -8.20 1.32
C GLY A 759 -18.02 -8.15 -0.04
#